data_AF-A0A0D3CSY4-F1
#
_entry.id   AF-A0A0D3CSY4-F1
#
_cell.length_a   1.000
_cell.length_b   1.000
_cell.length_c   1.000
_cell.angle_alpha   90.00
_cell.angle_beta   90.00
_cell.angle_gamma   90.00
#
_symmetry.space_group_name_H-M   'P 1'
#
loop_
_entity.id
_entity.type
_entity.pdbx_description
1 polymer ?
#
loop_
_entity_poly.entity_id
_entity_poly.type
_entity_poly.pdbx_seq_one_letter_code
_entity_poly.pdbx_strand_id
1 'polypeptide(L)'
;MSVLPILERRVVKLNKLTSLLPKPVEALPRVDHLCAHLKVCAKSSYLRTGESIHAHLIIRNQSSRAEDAWQITSLINLYMKCGKTVRAHKLFDSMPERSVVSWCSLMKGYQDSGFDFEVLKLFKSMVFSGESQPNEFVATIVFKSCSNSGRIEEGKQCHGCFLKHGLMSHEYVRNTLLYMYSSCSGTREAIKILDDLPCCDLLAFNSALSGYLEHGALDEGLDVLRRMAEEDLVWDDFTCMSSLKLCSSLRDLELARQIHSRMVRLGFDCHDDVSGAFINMYGKCGNPLYAQRVYNGTKTLNIVLNTSIMDAYFQNKSYEEALNLFAKMENKEVPPNEFTFAVLLNSTAELSLLRQGDLLHGLVVKSGFRNHVMVGNALVNMYAKSGSIEDAWKAFSGMAFRDIVTWNTMICGFSHHGLGTEALEAFEEMMSAGEFPNRITFIGVLQACSHMGFVEQGHYYFNHLMKQFGVEPDLQHYTCVVGLLSKAGLFEDAEYFMRTAPIGWDVVAWRALLNACYVRRNYSLGKKVAEYAIEMHPNDSGIYILLSNIHAKSKEWDGVARVRSLMKERRVKKEPGVSWIGIRNKTHVFLSEDNQHAEIVLIYAKVKEVLAKIRPLGYAPDVAGAYHDVDEEQRENNLSYHSEKLAVAYGLMKTPEKSPLYVTKNVRICDDCHSAIKLISRLSDRLIVVRDSNRFHHFQDGHCSCCDYW
;
A
#
# COMPACT_ATOMS: atom_id res chain seq x y z
N MET A 1 73.62 44.20 -14.79
CA MET A 1 73.63 44.08 -16.27
C MET A 1 73.71 42.59 -16.59
N SER A 2 72.95 41.94 -17.46
CA SER A 2 72.14 42.34 -18.61
C SER A 2 71.17 41.20 -18.95
N VAL A 3 69.92 41.52 -19.26
CA VAL A 3 68.79 40.59 -19.53
C VAL A 3 68.84 40.01 -20.97
N LEU A 4 70.03 39.74 -21.49
CA LEU A 4 70.24 39.31 -22.88
C LEU A 4 70.29 37.78 -23.13
N PRO A 5 70.60 36.86 -22.18
CA PRO A 5 70.63 35.42 -22.50
C PRO A 5 69.26 34.71 -22.47
N ILE A 6 68.19 35.37 -21.99
CA ILE A 6 66.87 34.74 -21.76
C ILE A 6 65.95 34.92 -22.98
N LEU A 7 66.14 35.98 -23.76
CA LEU A 7 65.33 36.27 -24.96
C LEU A 7 65.68 35.34 -26.13
N GLU A 8 66.96 34.99 -26.34
CA GLU A 8 67.35 34.09 -27.44
C GLU A 8 66.90 32.63 -27.22
N ARG A 9 66.85 32.16 -25.97
CA ARG A 9 66.29 30.82 -25.65
C ARG A 9 64.77 30.74 -25.83
N ARG A 10 64.04 31.86 -25.79
CA ARG A 10 62.58 31.89 -26.05
C ARG A 10 62.24 31.92 -27.54
N VAL A 11 63.05 32.56 -28.39
CA VAL A 11 62.82 32.59 -29.84
C VAL A 11 63.01 31.21 -30.50
N VAL A 12 64.00 30.43 -30.04
CA VAL A 12 64.22 29.06 -30.54
C VAL A 12 63.12 28.07 -30.08
N LYS A 13 62.48 28.32 -28.92
CA LYS A 13 61.32 27.54 -28.47
C LYS A 13 60.03 27.90 -29.21
N LEU A 14 59.87 29.16 -29.63
CA LEU A 14 58.71 29.60 -30.42
C LEU A 14 58.71 28.98 -31.83
N ASN A 15 59.88 28.84 -32.45
CA ASN A 15 60.02 28.24 -33.77
C ASN A 15 59.90 26.70 -33.80
N LYS A 16 60.03 26.01 -32.66
CA LYS A 16 59.70 24.57 -32.52
C LYS A 16 58.22 24.31 -32.19
N LEU A 17 57.48 25.34 -31.75
CA LEU A 17 56.05 25.27 -31.49
C LEU A 17 55.22 25.56 -32.75
N THR A 18 55.72 26.39 -33.67
CA THR A 18 55.11 26.60 -34.98
C THR A 18 55.19 25.37 -35.90
N SER A 19 56.15 24.46 -35.68
CA SER A 19 56.22 23.17 -36.37
C SER A 19 55.33 22.06 -35.76
N LEU A 20 54.63 22.36 -34.66
CA LEU A 20 53.62 21.48 -34.04
C LEU A 20 52.19 21.97 -34.29
N LEU A 21 52.02 23.07 -35.03
CA LEU A 21 50.71 23.47 -35.54
C LEU A 21 50.32 22.47 -36.65
N PRO A 22 49.11 21.89 -36.60
CA PRO A 22 48.60 21.11 -37.71
C PRO A 22 48.67 21.96 -38.99
N LYS A 23 49.16 21.37 -40.08
CA LYS A 23 48.96 21.89 -41.45
C LYS A 23 47.48 22.27 -41.62
N PRO A 24 47.12 23.27 -42.45
CA PRO A 24 45.72 23.63 -42.66
C PRO A 24 44.97 22.39 -43.16
N VAL A 25 44.26 21.75 -42.24
CA VAL A 25 43.50 20.53 -42.49
C VAL A 25 42.36 20.93 -43.42
N GLU A 26 42.28 20.18 -44.52
CA GLU A 26 41.12 19.67 -45.23
C GLU A 26 39.79 20.43 -45.05
N ALA A 27 39.13 20.65 -46.19
CA ALA A 27 37.82 21.28 -46.34
C ALA A 27 36.91 21.15 -45.10
N LEU A 28 36.58 22.31 -44.54
CA LEU A 28 35.69 22.51 -43.39
C LEU A 28 34.46 21.58 -43.44
N PRO A 29 34.10 20.90 -42.33
CA PRO A 29 32.78 20.29 -42.22
C PRO A 29 31.75 21.39 -42.41
N ARG A 30 30.82 21.21 -43.37
CA ARG A 30 29.71 22.14 -43.55
C ARG A 30 29.00 22.37 -42.23
N VAL A 31 28.47 23.57 -42.06
CA VAL A 31 27.67 24.02 -40.91
C VAL A 31 26.63 22.97 -40.46
N ASP A 32 26.03 22.23 -41.40
CA ASP A 32 25.11 21.11 -41.15
C ASP A 32 25.70 19.96 -40.32
N HIS A 33 27.01 19.68 -40.46
CA HIS A 33 27.69 18.63 -39.70
C HIS A 33 27.81 18.98 -38.21
N LEU A 34 28.09 20.25 -37.85
CA LEU A 34 28.26 20.63 -36.45
C LEU A 34 26.97 20.49 -35.64
N CYS A 35 25.83 20.85 -36.23
CA CYS A 35 24.54 20.66 -35.56
C CYS A 35 24.04 19.22 -35.59
N ALA A 36 24.38 18.43 -36.60
CA ALA A 36 24.17 16.98 -36.53
C ALA A 36 24.95 16.38 -35.34
N HIS A 37 26.20 16.80 -35.13
CA HIS A 37 27.01 16.37 -33.99
C HIS A 37 26.44 16.86 -32.65
N LEU A 38 25.92 18.09 -32.54
CA LEU A 38 25.23 18.58 -31.35
C LEU A 38 23.96 17.77 -31.04
N LYS A 39 23.17 17.40 -32.06
CA LYS A 39 22.00 16.52 -31.90
C LYS A 39 22.39 15.13 -31.40
N VAL A 40 23.48 14.56 -31.89
CA VAL A 40 24.02 13.28 -31.40
C VAL A 40 24.48 13.42 -29.95
N CYS A 41 25.21 14.49 -29.62
CA CYS A 41 25.64 14.74 -28.24
C CYS A 41 24.45 14.92 -27.28
N ALA A 42 23.35 15.55 -27.74
CA ALA A 42 22.13 15.71 -26.96
C ALA A 42 21.40 14.38 -26.71
N LYS A 43 21.36 13.50 -27.71
CA LYS A 43 20.78 12.15 -27.57
C LYS A 43 21.60 11.25 -26.63
N SER A 44 22.92 11.39 -26.64
CA SER A 44 23.84 10.57 -25.83
C SER A 44 24.27 11.22 -24.52
N SER A 45 23.72 12.38 -24.17
CA SER A 45 24.08 13.17 -22.97
C SER A 45 25.59 13.45 -22.82
N TYR A 46 26.30 13.62 -23.94
CA TYR A 46 27.75 13.85 -23.97
C TYR A 46 28.09 15.33 -23.77
N LEU A 47 28.01 15.77 -22.51
CA LEU A 47 28.22 17.16 -22.12
C LEU A 47 29.60 17.70 -22.52
N ARG A 48 30.70 16.96 -22.29
CA ARG A 48 32.07 17.45 -22.56
C ARG A 48 32.34 17.71 -24.04
N THR A 49 31.88 16.80 -24.90
CA THR A 49 32.01 16.95 -26.36
C THR A 49 31.15 18.12 -26.84
N GLY A 50 29.93 18.26 -26.32
CA GLY A 50 29.06 19.40 -26.59
C GLY A 50 29.64 20.75 -26.14
N GLU A 51 30.27 20.81 -24.97
CA GLU A 51 30.99 21.99 -24.48
C GLU A 51 32.19 22.35 -25.35
N SER A 52 32.93 21.36 -25.84
CA SER A 52 34.04 21.58 -26.78
C SER A 52 33.54 22.14 -28.11
N ILE A 53 32.39 21.68 -28.60
CA ILE A 53 31.76 22.22 -29.82
C ILE A 53 31.28 23.65 -29.57
N HIS A 54 30.63 23.92 -28.43
CA HIS A 54 30.20 25.27 -28.06
C HIS A 54 31.39 26.24 -27.94
N ALA A 55 32.49 25.83 -27.31
CA ALA A 55 33.71 26.63 -27.24
C ALA A 55 34.32 26.89 -28.62
N HIS A 56 34.30 25.89 -29.51
CA HIS A 56 34.75 26.04 -30.90
C HIS A 56 33.92 27.06 -31.68
N LEU A 57 32.59 27.06 -31.47
CA LEU A 57 31.68 28.04 -32.08
C LEU A 57 31.96 29.47 -31.59
N ILE A 58 32.28 29.65 -30.29
CA ILE A 58 32.64 30.96 -29.72
C ILE A 58 33.98 31.47 -30.30
N ILE A 59 35.00 30.61 -30.39
CA ILE A 59 36.36 31.00 -30.83
C ILE A 59 36.40 31.43 -32.30
N ARG A 60 35.54 30.87 -33.16
CA ARG A 60 35.52 31.16 -34.61
C ARG A 60 34.76 32.44 -35.00
N ASN A 61 34.23 33.21 -34.05
CA ASN A 61 33.54 34.49 -34.28
C ASN A 61 32.40 34.41 -35.31
N GLN A 62 31.67 33.29 -35.35
CA GLN A 62 30.44 33.15 -36.14
C GLN A 62 29.21 33.73 -35.45
N SER A 63 29.31 34.08 -34.16
CA SER A 63 28.21 34.51 -33.29
C SER A 63 27.77 35.99 -33.44
N SER A 64 27.98 36.63 -34.59
CA SER A 64 27.71 38.08 -34.74
C SER A 64 26.90 38.50 -35.96
N ARG A 65 26.21 37.58 -36.65
CA ARG A 65 25.26 37.93 -37.72
C ARG A 65 24.09 36.96 -37.68
N ALA A 66 22.88 37.48 -37.90
CA ALA A 66 21.55 36.85 -37.95
C ALA A 66 21.35 35.39 -38.42
N GLU A 67 22.38 34.64 -38.81
CA GLU A 67 22.36 33.20 -39.18
C GLU A 67 22.48 32.23 -37.98
N ASP A 68 22.50 32.72 -36.73
CA ASP A 68 22.84 31.96 -35.50
C ASP A 68 21.67 31.30 -34.74
N ALA A 69 20.41 31.63 -35.05
CA ALA A 69 19.28 31.24 -34.19
C ALA A 69 19.11 29.70 -34.06
N TRP A 70 19.41 28.96 -35.12
CA TRP A 70 19.29 27.49 -35.16
C TRP A 70 20.47 26.77 -34.45
N GLN A 71 21.66 27.39 -34.42
CA GLN A 71 22.82 26.88 -33.68
C GLN A 71 22.60 27.04 -32.17
N ILE A 72 22.16 28.22 -31.75
CA ILE A 72 21.84 28.51 -30.34
C ILE A 72 20.68 27.60 -29.88
N THR A 73 19.66 27.38 -30.72
CA THR A 73 18.59 26.41 -30.43
C THR A 73 19.11 24.98 -30.24
N SER A 74 20.07 24.54 -31.06
CA SER A 74 20.70 23.22 -30.93
C SER A 74 21.52 23.09 -29.64
N LEU A 75 22.21 24.16 -29.22
CA LEU A 75 22.93 24.24 -27.96
C LEU A 75 22.00 24.26 -26.74
N ILE A 76 20.86 24.96 -26.83
CA ILE A 76 19.81 24.95 -25.79
C ILE A 76 19.34 23.50 -25.58
N ASN A 77 18.98 22.79 -26.65
CA ASN A 77 18.53 21.39 -26.56
C ASN A 77 19.59 20.48 -25.92
N LEU A 78 20.85 20.61 -26.34
CA LEU A 78 21.98 19.87 -25.74
C LEU A 78 22.08 20.13 -24.23
N TYR A 79 22.12 21.40 -23.80
CA TYR A 79 22.30 21.74 -22.40
C TYR A 79 21.10 21.34 -21.54
N MET A 80 19.88 21.44 -22.05
CA MET A 80 18.69 20.95 -21.35
C MET A 80 18.74 19.42 -21.15
N LYS A 81 19.04 18.64 -22.20
CA LYS A 81 19.18 17.18 -22.10
C LYS A 81 20.33 16.74 -21.18
N CYS A 82 21.36 17.57 -21.03
CA CYS A 82 22.47 17.33 -20.09
C CYS A 82 22.22 17.88 -18.67
N GLY A 83 21.01 18.35 -18.36
CA GLY A 83 20.65 18.87 -17.02
C GLY A 83 21.28 20.22 -16.65
N LYS A 84 21.77 21.00 -17.64
CA LYS A 84 22.37 22.33 -17.44
C LYS A 84 21.39 23.46 -17.79
N THR A 85 20.26 23.47 -17.09
CA THR A 85 19.14 24.40 -17.31
C THR A 85 19.54 25.88 -17.29
N VAL A 86 20.37 26.30 -16.31
CA VAL A 86 20.84 27.69 -16.19
C VAL A 86 21.66 28.15 -17.40
N ARG A 87 22.49 27.28 -17.97
CA ARG A 87 23.30 27.62 -19.15
C ARG A 87 22.45 27.69 -20.41
N ALA A 88 21.49 26.79 -20.55
CA ALA A 88 20.53 26.82 -21.65
C ALA A 88 19.69 28.11 -21.62
N HIS A 89 19.20 28.52 -20.45
CA HIS A 89 18.43 29.76 -20.31
C HIS A 89 19.28 31.01 -20.62
N LYS A 90 20.55 31.07 -20.18
CA LYS A 90 21.45 32.17 -20.54
C LYS A 90 21.69 32.28 -22.04
N LEU A 91 21.83 31.14 -22.72
CA LEU A 91 21.96 31.12 -24.19
C LEU A 91 20.70 31.66 -24.86
N PHE A 92 19.53 31.30 -24.33
CA PHE A 92 18.25 31.80 -24.81
C PHE A 92 18.09 33.32 -24.59
N ASP A 93 18.52 33.84 -23.44
CA ASP A 93 18.48 35.28 -23.14
C ASP A 93 19.41 36.06 -24.08
N SER A 94 20.53 35.47 -24.51
CA SER A 94 21.50 36.09 -25.42
C SER A 94 21.08 36.12 -26.90
N MET A 95 19.95 35.49 -27.26
CA MET A 95 19.46 35.49 -28.64
C MET A 95 18.92 36.87 -29.05
N PRO A 96 19.37 37.45 -30.17
CA PRO A 96 18.88 38.75 -30.64
C PRO A 96 17.44 38.67 -31.19
N GLU A 97 17.09 37.55 -31.85
CA GLU A 97 15.73 37.23 -32.26
C GLU A 97 15.38 35.81 -31.81
N ARG A 98 14.24 35.65 -31.14
CA ARG A 98 13.76 34.37 -30.64
C ARG A 98 12.66 33.85 -31.54
N SER A 99 12.90 32.70 -32.14
CA SER A 99 11.89 31.97 -32.93
C SER A 99 11.00 31.10 -32.05
N VAL A 100 9.82 30.71 -32.56
CA VAL A 100 8.95 29.71 -31.94
C VAL A 100 9.69 28.40 -31.64
N VAL A 101 10.66 28.01 -32.48
CA VAL A 101 11.45 26.78 -32.28
C VAL A 101 12.39 26.89 -31.08
N SER A 102 13.01 28.06 -30.87
CA SER A 102 13.83 28.31 -29.67
C SER A 102 13.00 28.33 -28.39
N TRP A 103 11.81 28.95 -28.42
CA TRP A 103 10.85 28.93 -27.30
C TRP A 103 10.42 27.49 -26.98
N CYS A 104 9.99 26.74 -28.00
CA CYS A 104 9.55 25.36 -27.88
C CYS A 104 10.66 24.44 -27.34
N SER A 105 11.89 24.59 -27.82
CA SER A 105 13.04 23.78 -27.37
C SER A 105 13.37 24.03 -25.89
N LEU A 106 13.32 25.28 -25.43
CA LEU A 106 13.56 25.61 -24.03
C LEU A 106 12.42 25.10 -23.13
N MET A 107 11.16 25.35 -23.51
CA MET A 107 9.98 24.86 -22.78
C MET A 107 9.98 23.34 -22.68
N LYS A 108 10.25 22.62 -23.77
CA LYS A 108 10.32 21.16 -23.77
C LYS A 108 11.41 20.64 -22.84
N GLY A 109 12.57 21.32 -22.83
CA GLY A 109 13.65 20.99 -21.90
C GLY A 109 13.23 21.13 -20.44
N TYR A 110 12.48 22.18 -20.09
CA TYR A 110 12.02 22.40 -18.72
C TYR A 110 10.97 21.36 -18.31
N GLN A 111 10.04 21.04 -19.20
CA GLN A 111 9.07 19.95 -18.99
C GLN A 111 9.76 18.61 -18.78
N ASP A 112 10.73 18.23 -19.64
CA ASP A 112 11.47 16.97 -19.50
C ASP A 112 12.29 16.90 -18.20
N SER A 113 12.58 18.06 -17.61
CA SER A 113 13.30 18.18 -16.34
C SER A 113 12.35 18.29 -15.12
N GLY A 114 11.03 18.23 -15.31
CA GLY A 114 10.02 18.33 -14.24
C GLY A 114 9.74 19.74 -13.73
N PHE A 115 10.16 20.78 -14.45
CA PHE A 115 9.96 22.19 -14.09
C PHE A 115 8.75 22.78 -14.85
N ASP A 116 7.56 22.22 -14.63
CA ASP A 116 6.35 22.59 -15.38
C ASP A 116 5.89 24.05 -15.13
N PHE A 117 6.23 24.63 -13.97
CA PHE A 117 5.88 26.03 -13.66
C PHE A 117 6.72 27.03 -14.46
N GLU A 118 7.99 26.73 -14.69
CA GLU A 118 8.91 27.50 -15.52
C GLU A 118 8.43 27.53 -16.97
N VAL A 119 7.85 26.44 -17.46
CA VAL A 119 7.21 26.38 -18.80
C VAL A 119 6.10 27.43 -18.92
N LEU A 120 5.22 27.53 -17.92
CA LEU A 120 4.13 28.50 -17.93
C LEU A 120 4.63 29.96 -17.87
N LYS A 121 5.71 30.22 -17.11
CA LYS A 121 6.38 31.54 -17.09
C LYS A 121 6.96 31.90 -18.46
N LEU A 122 7.64 30.95 -19.10
CA LEU A 122 8.20 31.14 -20.44
C LEU A 122 7.10 31.39 -21.46
N PHE A 123 5.99 30.66 -21.39
CA PHE A 123 4.86 30.87 -22.28
C PHE A 123 4.23 32.25 -22.10
N LYS A 124 4.05 32.68 -20.86
CA LYS A 124 3.63 34.04 -20.55
C LYS A 124 4.59 35.06 -21.16
N SER A 125 5.91 34.89 -20.96
CA SER A 125 6.92 35.78 -21.55
C SER A 125 6.84 35.83 -23.08
N MET A 126 6.65 34.69 -23.75
CA MET A 126 6.50 34.61 -25.19
C MET A 126 5.31 35.45 -25.66
N VAL A 127 4.13 35.26 -25.05
CA VAL A 127 2.89 35.98 -25.42
C VAL A 127 3.02 37.48 -25.14
N PHE A 128 3.63 37.89 -24.03
CA PHE A 128 3.81 39.31 -23.69
C PHE A 128 4.86 40.01 -24.56
N SER A 129 5.92 39.31 -24.95
CA SER A 129 6.98 39.87 -25.80
C SER A 129 6.48 40.20 -27.22
N GLY A 130 5.49 39.45 -27.72
CA GLY A 130 5.00 39.58 -29.09
C GLY A 130 6.03 39.17 -30.16
N GLU A 131 7.21 38.67 -29.78
CA GLU A 131 8.31 38.31 -30.68
C GLU A 131 7.96 37.13 -31.59
N SER A 132 7.05 36.26 -31.17
CA SER A 132 6.67 35.04 -31.89
C SER A 132 5.27 34.57 -31.49
N GLN A 133 4.49 34.11 -32.47
CA GLN A 133 3.15 33.54 -32.25
C GLN A 133 3.25 32.08 -31.77
N PRO A 134 2.42 31.64 -30.80
CA PRO A 134 2.40 30.24 -30.39
C PRO A 134 1.95 29.35 -31.54
N ASN A 135 2.60 28.20 -31.66
CA ASN A 135 2.22 27.15 -32.61
C ASN A 135 1.70 25.93 -31.87
N GLU A 136 1.34 24.90 -32.63
CA GLU A 136 0.77 23.66 -32.15
C GLU A 136 1.64 22.94 -31.09
N PHE A 137 2.96 22.97 -31.22
CA PHE A 137 3.91 22.29 -30.33
C PHE A 137 3.98 23.02 -29.00
N VAL A 138 4.00 24.35 -29.02
CA VAL A 138 3.90 25.17 -27.82
C VAL A 138 2.60 24.86 -27.06
N ALA A 139 1.48 24.76 -27.78
CA ALA A 139 0.19 24.44 -27.15
C ALA A 139 0.19 23.08 -26.45
N THR A 140 0.72 22.02 -27.10
CA THR A 140 0.82 20.69 -26.47
C THR A 140 1.74 20.68 -25.24
N ILE A 141 2.89 21.37 -25.29
CA ILE A 141 3.83 21.46 -24.16
C ILE A 141 3.18 22.17 -22.98
N VAL A 142 2.51 23.30 -23.22
CA VAL A 142 1.84 24.09 -22.18
C VAL A 142 0.71 23.31 -21.53
N PHE A 143 -0.18 22.68 -22.32
CA PHE A 143 -1.27 21.87 -21.75
C PHE A 143 -0.77 20.67 -20.95
N LYS A 144 0.26 19.97 -21.43
CA LYS A 144 0.85 18.86 -20.68
C LYS A 144 1.53 19.33 -19.39
N SER A 145 2.13 20.51 -19.38
CA SER A 145 2.70 21.11 -18.16
C SER A 145 1.61 21.54 -17.17
N CYS A 146 0.47 22.04 -17.64
CA CYS A 146 -0.71 22.27 -16.80
C CYS A 146 -1.24 20.97 -16.19
N SER A 147 -1.28 19.89 -16.97
CA SER A 147 -1.68 18.55 -16.52
C SER A 147 -0.75 18.01 -15.42
N ASN A 148 0.56 17.97 -15.69
CA ASN A 148 1.57 17.50 -14.72
C ASN A 148 1.54 18.28 -13.40
N SER A 149 1.20 19.57 -13.45
CA SER A 149 1.17 20.46 -12.29
C SER A 149 -0.22 20.64 -11.65
N GLY A 150 -1.28 20.02 -12.21
CA GLY A 150 -2.66 20.13 -11.72
C GLY A 150 -3.26 21.54 -11.80
N ARG A 151 -2.74 22.41 -12.67
CA ARG A 151 -3.09 23.85 -12.74
C ARG A 151 -4.23 24.12 -13.72
N ILE A 152 -5.46 23.84 -13.29
CA ILE A 152 -6.65 23.95 -14.14
C ILE A 152 -6.98 25.39 -14.57
N GLU A 153 -6.82 26.38 -13.68
CA GLU A 153 -7.18 27.77 -13.97
C GLU A 153 -6.22 28.40 -14.99
N GLU A 154 -4.92 28.17 -14.83
CA GLU A 154 -3.92 28.54 -15.84
C GLU A 154 -4.15 27.77 -17.15
N GLY A 155 -4.54 26.50 -17.08
CA GLY A 155 -4.97 25.71 -18.25
C GLY A 155 -6.13 26.33 -19.02
N LYS A 156 -7.18 26.80 -18.32
CA LYS A 156 -8.34 27.50 -18.92
C LYS A 156 -7.92 28.81 -19.60
N GLN A 157 -7.02 29.57 -18.99
CA GLN A 157 -6.48 30.80 -19.60
C GLN A 157 -5.70 30.49 -20.88
N CYS A 158 -4.85 29.45 -20.86
CA CYS A 158 -4.10 29.01 -22.02
C CYS A 158 -5.03 28.50 -23.13
N HIS A 159 -6.08 27.76 -22.79
CA HIS A 159 -7.11 27.33 -23.74
C HIS A 159 -7.77 28.53 -24.43
N GLY A 160 -8.23 29.54 -23.68
CA GLY A 160 -8.79 30.77 -24.26
C GLY A 160 -7.79 31.51 -25.17
N CYS A 161 -6.49 31.48 -24.82
CA CYS A 161 -5.43 32.05 -25.65
C CYS A 161 -5.28 31.27 -26.97
N PHE A 162 -5.15 29.94 -26.92
CA PHE A 162 -4.95 29.12 -28.12
C PHE A 162 -6.18 29.07 -29.04
N LEU A 163 -7.38 29.19 -28.48
CA LEU A 163 -8.61 29.36 -29.25
C LEU A 163 -8.56 30.62 -30.12
N LYS A 164 -8.10 31.76 -29.56
CA LYS A 164 -7.94 33.02 -30.31
C LYS A 164 -6.90 32.92 -31.44
N HIS A 165 -5.90 32.05 -31.29
CA HIS A 165 -4.87 31.82 -32.30
C HIS A 165 -5.24 30.73 -33.32
N GLY A 166 -6.44 30.14 -33.23
CA GLY A 166 -6.92 29.11 -34.17
C GLY A 166 -6.23 27.74 -34.02
N LEU A 167 -5.44 27.52 -32.97
CA LEU A 167 -4.65 26.29 -32.78
C LEU A 167 -5.52 25.07 -32.42
N MET A 168 -6.77 25.30 -31.99
CA MET A 168 -7.74 24.25 -31.65
C MET A 168 -8.26 23.47 -32.87
N SER A 169 -7.93 23.92 -34.09
CA SER A 169 -8.21 23.19 -35.33
C SER A 169 -7.34 21.94 -35.49
N HIS A 170 -6.19 21.86 -34.79
CA HIS A 170 -5.29 20.72 -34.85
C HIS A 170 -5.73 19.60 -33.88
N GLU A 171 -5.90 18.40 -34.42
CA GLU A 171 -6.38 17.21 -33.69
C GLU A 171 -5.55 16.87 -32.45
N TYR A 172 -4.23 16.83 -32.56
CA TYR A 172 -3.35 16.50 -31.43
C TYR A 172 -3.30 17.60 -30.35
N VAL A 173 -3.53 18.87 -30.71
CA VAL A 173 -3.67 19.96 -29.72
C VAL A 173 -4.96 19.76 -28.93
N ARG A 174 -6.05 19.40 -29.62
CA ARG A 174 -7.34 19.10 -29.00
C ARG A 174 -7.29 17.85 -28.11
N ASN A 175 -6.61 16.79 -28.52
CA ASN A 175 -6.45 15.58 -27.71
C ASN A 175 -5.62 15.87 -26.44
N THR A 176 -4.58 16.71 -26.56
CA THR A 176 -3.79 17.16 -25.38
C THR A 176 -4.61 18.07 -24.46
N LEU A 177 -5.46 18.92 -25.01
CA LEU A 177 -6.39 19.74 -24.24
C LEU A 177 -7.38 18.88 -23.46
N LEU A 178 -7.95 17.87 -24.11
CA LEU A 178 -8.90 16.95 -23.52
C LEU A 178 -8.26 16.17 -22.36
N TYR A 179 -7.05 15.65 -22.56
CA TYR A 179 -6.25 15.03 -21.49
C TYR A 179 -5.97 16.00 -20.32
N MET A 180 -5.67 17.27 -20.60
CA MET A 180 -5.47 18.27 -19.56
C MET A 180 -6.73 18.48 -18.71
N TYR A 181 -7.89 18.67 -19.35
CA TYR A 181 -9.14 18.83 -18.61
C TYR A 181 -9.55 17.57 -17.82
N SER A 182 -9.40 16.38 -18.40
CA SER A 182 -9.74 15.12 -17.73
C SER A 182 -8.80 14.80 -16.55
N SER A 183 -7.51 15.14 -16.66
CA SER A 183 -6.53 14.96 -15.57
C SER A 183 -6.61 16.03 -14.46
N CYS A 184 -7.14 17.23 -14.76
CA CYS A 184 -7.13 18.39 -13.85
C CYS A 184 -8.49 18.76 -13.24
N SER A 185 -9.38 17.81 -12.95
CA SER A 185 -10.71 18.04 -12.34
C SER A 185 -11.72 18.84 -13.17
N GLY A 186 -11.44 19.14 -14.45
CA GLY A 186 -12.36 19.82 -15.37
C GLY A 186 -13.31 18.85 -16.06
N THR A 187 -14.02 18.02 -15.29
CA THR A 187 -14.85 16.91 -15.81
C THR A 187 -15.94 17.39 -16.76
N ARG A 188 -16.61 18.49 -16.39
CA ARG A 188 -17.67 19.09 -17.21
C ARG A 188 -17.11 19.73 -18.49
N GLU A 189 -15.95 20.35 -18.43
CA GLU A 189 -15.28 20.97 -19.58
C GLU A 189 -14.75 19.92 -20.55
N ALA A 190 -14.16 18.82 -20.05
CA ALA A 190 -13.71 17.70 -20.88
C ALA A 190 -14.88 17.04 -21.62
N ILE A 191 -16.01 16.80 -20.95
CA ILE A 191 -17.21 16.24 -21.60
C ILE A 191 -17.76 17.20 -22.67
N LYS A 192 -17.81 18.52 -22.40
CA LYS A 192 -18.23 19.50 -23.41
C LYS A 192 -17.33 19.49 -24.65
N ILE A 193 -16.02 19.38 -24.45
CA ILE A 193 -15.08 19.28 -25.58
C ILE A 193 -15.34 18.00 -26.39
N LEU A 194 -15.71 16.90 -25.75
CA LEU A 194 -16.13 15.67 -26.42
C LEU A 194 -17.48 15.82 -27.15
N ASP A 195 -18.41 16.62 -26.63
CA ASP A 195 -19.73 16.84 -27.26
C ASP A 195 -19.66 17.80 -28.45
N ASP A 196 -18.76 18.79 -28.39
CA ASP A 196 -18.54 19.79 -29.45
C ASP A 196 -17.75 19.21 -30.65
N LEU A 197 -17.33 17.95 -30.57
CA LEU A 197 -16.53 17.27 -31.58
C LEU A 197 -17.40 16.61 -32.68
N PRO A 198 -17.29 17.05 -33.95
CA PRO A 198 -18.14 16.53 -35.03
C PRO A 198 -17.87 15.06 -35.42
N CYS A 199 -16.68 14.55 -35.10
CA CYS A 199 -16.38 13.13 -35.01
C CYS A 199 -15.32 12.93 -33.91
N CYS A 200 -15.59 12.05 -32.95
CA CYS A 200 -14.59 11.66 -31.97
C CYS A 200 -13.77 10.51 -32.53
N ASP A 201 -12.47 10.72 -32.69
CA ASP A 201 -11.51 9.69 -33.01
C ASP A 201 -11.14 8.89 -31.74
N LEU A 202 -10.73 7.62 -31.91
CA LEU A 202 -10.35 6.74 -30.80
C LEU A 202 -9.31 7.38 -29.87
N LEU A 203 -8.40 8.21 -30.41
CA LEU A 203 -7.36 8.89 -29.63
C LEU A 203 -7.94 9.95 -28.68
N ALA A 204 -9.01 10.66 -29.07
CA ALA A 204 -9.69 11.61 -28.19
C ALA A 204 -10.30 10.90 -26.98
N PHE A 205 -11.05 9.81 -27.21
CA PHE A 205 -11.61 9.02 -26.12
C PHE A 205 -10.54 8.35 -25.25
N ASN A 206 -9.47 7.82 -25.85
CA ASN A 206 -8.33 7.26 -25.11
C ASN A 206 -7.65 8.32 -24.23
N SER A 207 -7.52 9.56 -24.73
CA SER A 207 -6.96 10.69 -23.97
C SER A 207 -7.86 11.10 -22.79
N ALA A 208 -9.17 11.14 -23.00
CA ALA A 208 -10.14 11.40 -21.94
C ALA A 208 -10.11 10.31 -20.87
N LEU A 209 -10.25 9.03 -21.28
CA LEU A 209 -10.25 7.86 -20.40
C LEU A 209 -8.97 7.79 -19.56
N SER A 210 -7.81 8.04 -20.17
CA SER A 210 -6.52 8.02 -19.46
C SER A 210 -6.42 9.12 -18.42
N GLY A 211 -6.80 10.35 -18.77
CA GLY A 211 -6.74 11.46 -17.82
C GLY A 211 -7.73 11.28 -16.66
N TYR A 212 -8.93 10.73 -16.91
CA TYR A 212 -9.87 10.38 -15.83
C TYR A 212 -9.34 9.25 -14.94
N LEU A 213 -8.70 8.23 -15.52
CA LEU A 213 -8.07 7.14 -14.77
C LEU A 213 -6.91 7.61 -13.89
N GLU A 214 -6.11 8.56 -14.38
CA GLU A 214 -4.99 9.13 -13.62
C GLU A 214 -5.48 10.03 -12.48
N HIS A 215 -6.56 10.78 -12.69
CA HIS A 215 -7.17 11.63 -11.66
C HIS A 215 -8.00 10.83 -10.64
N GLY A 216 -8.53 9.67 -11.03
CA GLY A 216 -9.45 8.86 -10.21
C GLY A 216 -10.93 9.23 -10.38
N ALA A 217 -11.29 9.96 -11.44
CA ALA A 217 -12.67 10.28 -11.81
C ALA A 217 -13.32 9.09 -12.54
N LEU A 218 -13.64 8.03 -11.79
CA LEU A 218 -14.01 6.73 -12.36
C LEU A 218 -15.38 6.72 -13.04
N ASP A 219 -16.34 7.50 -12.55
CA ASP A 219 -17.70 7.56 -13.11
C ASP A 219 -17.69 8.24 -14.50
N GLU A 220 -16.93 9.33 -14.65
CA GLU A 220 -16.75 9.99 -15.93
C GLU A 220 -15.95 9.13 -16.91
N GLY A 221 -14.96 8.38 -16.42
CA GLY A 221 -14.28 7.35 -17.20
C GLY A 221 -15.25 6.28 -17.73
N LEU A 222 -16.25 5.90 -16.94
CA LEU A 222 -17.29 4.96 -17.35
C LEU A 222 -18.21 5.52 -18.43
N ASP A 223 -18.59 6.80 -18.32
CA ASP A 223 -19.41 7.47 -19.33
C ASP A 223 -18.67 7.59 -20.67
N VAL A 224 -17.37 7.89 -20.65
CA VAL A 224 -16.51 7.84 -21.85
C VAL A 224 -16.55 6.45 -22.48
N LEU A 225 -16.40 5.39 -21.67
CA LEU A 225 -16.39 4.01 -22.16
C LEU A 225 -17.75 3.60 -22.77
N ARG A 226 -18.86 4.04 -22.18
CA ARG A 226 -20.21 3.82 -22.74
C ARG A 226 -20.36 4.48 -24.11
N ARG A 227 -19.92 5.73 -24.27
CA ARG A 227 -19.94 6.44 -25.56
C ARG A 227 -19.08 5.73 -26.62
N MET A 228 -17.87 5.30 -26.27
CA MET A 228 -17.03 4.51 -27.18
C MET A 228 -17.72 3.21 -27.64
N ALA A 229 -18.53 2.61 -26.76
CA ALA A 229 -19.28 1.40 -27.06
C ALA A 229 -20.51 1.65 -27.94
N GLU A 230 -21.17 2.80 -27.79
CA GLU A 230 -22.32 3.27 -28.59
C GLU A 230 -21.91 3.65 -30.02
N GLU A 231 -20.75 4.29 -30.19
CA GLU A 231 -20.21 4.68 -31.51
C GLU A 231 -19.56 3.51 -32.28
N ASP A 232 -19.61 2.29 -31.72
CA ASP A 232 -19.05 1.05 -32.26
C ASP A 232 -17.59 1.16 -32.75
N LEU A 233 -16.77 1.91 -32.01
CA LEU A 233 -15.36 2.09 -32.33
C LEU A 233 -14.59 0.77 -32.17
N VAL A 234 -13.63 0.54 -33.08
CA VAL A 234 -12.68 -0.57 -32.98
C VAL A 234 -11.66 -0.24 -31.89
N TRP A 235 -11.60 -1.06 -30.85
CA TRP A 235 -10.68 -0.85 -29.72
C TRP A 235 -9.27 -1.31 -30.11
N ASP A 236 -8.27 -0.53 -29.71
CA ASP A 236 -6.87 -0.93 -29.75
C ASP A 236 -6.42 -1.53 -28.40
N ASP A 237 -5.19 -2.06 -28.34
CA ASP A 237 -4.61 -2.62 -27.11
C ASP A 237 -4.65 -1.61 -25.95
N PHE A 238 -4.50 -0.31 -26.25
CA PHE A 238 -4.50 0.74 -25.26
C PHE A 238 -5.89 0.98 -24.65
N THR A 239 -6.94 1.05 -25.48
CA THR A 239 -8.34 1.15 -25.05
C THR A 239 -8.70 -0.05 -24.19
N CYS A 240 -8.32 -1.25 -24.63
CA CYS A 240 -8.54 -2.51 -23.92
C CYS A 240 -7.93 -2.50 -22.51
N MET A 241 -6.65 -2.12 -22.39
CA MET A 241 -5.95 -2.05 -21.11
C MET A 241 -6.52 -0.95 -20.19
N SER A 242 -6.83 0.22 -20.75
CA SER A 242 -7.44 1.33 -20.00
C SER A 242 -8.82 0.97 -19.47
N SER A 243 -9.63 0.28 -20.28
CA SER A 243 -10.95 -0.25 -19.90
C SER A 243 -10.87 -1.27 -18.76
N LEU A 244 -9.91 -2.21 -18.82
CA LEU A 244 -9.70 -3.18 -17.74
C LEU A 244 -9.21 -2.49 -16.45
N LYS A 245 -8.33 -1.49 -16.57
CA LYS A 245 -7.89 -0.67 -15.43
C LYS A 245 -9.05 0.09 -14.79
N LEU A 246 -9.98 0.62 -15.59
CA LEU A 246 -11.19 1.26 -15.10
C LEU A 246 -12.07 0.28 -14.32
N CYS A 247 -12.38 -0.89 -14.88
CA CYS A 247 -13.14 -1.94 -14.19
C CYS A 247 -12.48 -2.37 -12.88
N SER A 248 -11.17 -2.58 -12.91
CA SER A 248 -10.38 -2.96 -11.72
C SER A 248 -10.47 -1.89 -10.62
N SER A 249 -10.59 -0.62 -10.98
CA SER A 249 -10.69 0.51 -10.06
C SER A 249 -12.12 0.68 -9.51
N LEU A 250 -13.13 0.55 -10.38
CA LEU A 250 -14.56 0.58 -10.00
C LEU A 250 -14.98 -0.63 -9.16
N ARG A 251 -14.29 -1.77 -9.31
CA ARG A 251 -14.65 -3.07 -8.72
C ARG A 251 -16.05 -3.55 -9.10
N ASP A 252 -16.56 -3.12 -10.25
CA ASP A 252 -17.85 -3.55 -10.81
C ASP A 252 -17.67 -4.85 -11.61
N LEU A 253 -18.20 -5.95 -11.06
CA LEU A 253 -18.13 -7.28 -11.67
C LEU A 253 -18.99 -7.40 -12.93
N GLU A 254 -20.10 -6.67 -13.04
CA GLU A 254 -20.98 -6.80 -14.20
C GLU A 254 -20.40 -6.05 -15.40
N LEU A 255 -19.89 -4.83 -15.18
CA LEU A 255 -19.14 -4.10 -16.20
C LEU A 255 -17.93 -4.92 -16.68
N ALA A 256 -17.17 -5.51 -15.76
CA ALA A 256 -16.05 -6.40 -16.06
C ALA A 256 -16.43 -7.55 -17.01
N ARG A 257 -17.60 -8.18 -16.82
CA ARG A 257 -18.10 -9.25 -17.69
C ARG A 257 -18.50 -8.74 -19.07
N GLN A 258 -19.14 -7.59 -19.14
CA GLN A 258 -19.52 -6.96 -20.41
C GLN A 258 -18.28 -6.65 -21.25
N ILE A 259 -17.27 -6.02 -20.64
CA ILE A 259 -16.00 -5.70 -21.32
C ILE A 259 -15.27 -6.96 -21.75
N HIS A 260 -15.14 -7.96 -20.87
CA HIS A 260 -14.51 -9.24 -21.24
C HIS A 260 -15.23 -9.90 -22.43
N SER A 261 -16.57 -9.91 -22.44
CA SER A 261 -17.33 -10.47 -23.57
C SER A 261 -17.09 -9.74 -24.89
N ARG A 262 -16.97 -8.40 -24.86
CA ARG A 262 -16.66 -7.57 -26.03
C ARG A 262 -15.24 -7.85 -26.53
N MET A 263 -14.26 -7.93 -25.63
CA MET A 263 -12.86 -8.20 -25.98
C MET A 263 -12.66 -9.61 -26.57
N VAL A 264 -13.38 -10.62 -26.07
CA VAL A 264 -13.39 -11.96 -26.67
C VAL A 264 -13.97 -11.91 -28.09
N ARG A 265 -15.06 -11.17 -28.32
CA ARG A 265 -15.63 -10.99 -29.67
C ARG A 265 -14.68 -10.30 -30.65
N LEU A 266 -13.79 -9.46 -30.15
CA LEU A 266 -12.78 -8.74 -30.94
C LEU A 266 -11.47 -9.53 -31.12
N GLY A 267 -11.33 -10.71 -30.48
CA GLY A 267 -10.15 -11.58 -30.61
C GLY A 267 -8.97 -11.25 -29.69
N PHE A 268 -9.19 -10.42 -28.66
CA PHE A 268 -8.13 -10.04 -27.70
C PHE A 268 -7.87 -11.09 -26.60
N ASP A 269 -8.63 -12.19 -26.58
CA ASP A 269 -8.56 -13.25 -25.56
C ASP A 269 -7.26 -14.07 -25.58
N CYS A 270 -6.48 -13.96 -26.67
CA CYS A 270 -5.26 -14.73 -26.89
C CYS A 270 -3.96 -13.98 -26.57
N HIS A 271 -4.02 -12.72 -26.14
CA HIS A 271 -2.83 -11.94 -25.79
C HIS A 271 -2.45 -12.14 -24.31
N ASP A 272 -1.19 -12.51 -24.06
CA ASP A 272 -0.65 -12.78 -22.72
C ASP A 272 -0.76 -11.57 -21.79
N ASP A 273 -0.50 -10.36 -22.30
CA ASP A 273 -0.58 -9.10 -21.55
C ASP A 273 -2.02 -8.78 -21.09
N VAL A 274 -2.99 -9.07 -21.95
CA VAL A 274 -4.41 -8.87 -21.68
C VAL A 274 -4.92 -9.90 -20.66
N SER A 275 -4.43 -11.13 -20.73
CA SER A 275 -4.78 -12.19 -19.77
C SER A 275 -4.37 -11.84 -18.34
N GLY A 276 -3.19 -11.25 -18.14
CA GLY A 276 -2.75 -10.76 -16.84
C GLY A 276 -3.65 -9.64 -16.31
N ALA A 277 -4.06 -8.73 -17.19
CA ALA A 277 -4.99 -7.65 -16.85
C ALA A 277 -6.38 -8.17 -16.46
N PHE A 278 -6.91 -9.19 -17.15
CA PHE A 278 -8.17 -9.84 -16.79
C PHE A 278 -8.11 -10.53 -15.41
N ILE A 279 -7.02 -11.25 -15.12
CA ILE A 279 -6.83 -11.91 -13.83
C ILE A 279 -6.84 -10.88 -12.69
N ASN A 280 -6.05 -9.81 -12.82
CA ASN A 280 -6.00 -8.72 -11.85
C ASN A 280 -7.36 -8.01 -11.70
N MET A 281 -8.05 -7.75 -12.82
CA MET A 281 -9.38 -7.14 -12.82
C MET A 281 -10.39 -8.01 -12.05
N TYR A 282 -10.52 -9.30 -12.39
CA TYR A 282 -11.45 -10.20 -11.70
C TYR A 282 -11.08 -10.42 -10.22
N GLY A 283 -9.79 -10.43 -9.90
CA GLY A 283 -9.30 -10.42 -8.53
C GLY A 283 -9.84 -9.23 -7.75
N LYS A 284 -9.68 -8.01 -8.25
CA LYS A 284 -10.20 -6.80 -7.58
C LYS A 284 -11.72 -6.68 -7.55
N CYS A 285 -12.42 -7.26 -8.52
CA CYS A 285 -13.88 -7.36 -8.54
C CYS A 285 -14.46 -8.46 -7.63
N GLY A 286 -13.63 -9.11 -6.79
CA GLY A 286 -14.13 -10.05 -5.79
C GLY A 286 -14.41 -11.47 -6.31
N ASN A 287 -13.93 -11.83 -7.52
CA ASN A 287 -14.27 -13.11 -8.15
C ASN A 287 -13.01 -13.88 -8.62
N PRO A 288 -12.30 -14.55 -7.70
CA PRO A 288 -11.08 -15.30 -8.03
C PRO A 288 -11.37 -16.53 -8.92
N LEU A 289 -12.61 -17.03 -8.94
CA LEU A 289 -13.00 -18.16 -9.81
C LEU A 289 -12.94 -17.77 -11.29
N TYR A 290 -13.37 -16.56 -11.64
CA TYR A 290 -13.26 -16.06 -13.02
C TYR A 290 -11.81 -15.76 -13.39
N ALA A 291 -11.03 -15.21 -12.47
CA ALA A 291 -9.59 -15.08 -12.65
C ALA A 291 -8.92 -16.44 -12.94
N GLN A 292 -9.29 -17.49 -12.18
CA GLN A 292 -8.78 -18.85 -12.39
C GLN A 292 -9.19 -19.44 -13.74
N ARG A 293 -10.40 -19.15 -14.23
CA ARG A 293 -10.86 -19.60 -15.56
C ARG A 293 -10.04 -18.97 -16.68
N VAL A 294 -9.78 -17.66 -16.59
CA VAL A 294 -8.91 -16.95 -17.54
C VAL A 294 -7.51 -17.57 -17.50
N TYR A 295 -6.94 -17.73 -16.29
CA TYR A 295 -5.63 -18.36 -16.10
C TYR A 295 -5.54 -19.77 -16.73
N ASN A 296 -6.53 -20.63 -16.48
CA ASN A 296 -6.56 -21.98 -17.05
C ASN A 296 -6.73 -22.00 -18.58
N GLY A 297 -7.29 -20.94 -19.18
CA GLY A 297 -7.46 -20.80 -20.62
C GLY A 297 -6.20 -20.34 -21.36
N THR A 298 -5.20 -19.79 -20.64
CA THR A 298 -3.93 -19.34 -21.23
C THR A 298 -3.02 -20.51 -21.59
N LYS A 299 -2.37 -20.44 -22.77
CA LYS A 299 -1.46 -21.50 -23.25
C LYS A 299 -0.03 -21.36 -22.70
N THR A 300 0.38 -20.14 -22.39
CA THR A 300 1.73 -19.77 -21.93
C THR A 300 1.69 -19.42 -20.45
N LEU A 301 2.10 -20.36 -19.60
CA LEU A 301 2.23 -20.08 -18.17
C LEU A 301 3.58 -19.42 -17.90
N ASN A 302 3.55 -18.14 -17.53
CA ASN A 302 4.73 -17.38 -17.12
C ASN A 302 4.61 -16.92 -15.66
N ILE A 303 5.72 -16.43 -15.09
CA ILE A 303 5.75 -16.02 -13.68
C ILE A 303 4.80 -14.86 -13.39
N VAL A 304 4.53 -13.99 -14.38
CA VAL A 304 3.65 -12.83 -14.22
C VAL A 304 2.21 -13.28 -14.04
N LEU A 305 1.70 -14.15 -14.93
CA LEU A 305 0.34 -14.70 -14.82
C LEU A 305 0.16 -15.49 -13.52
N ASN A 306 1.14 -16.31 -13.17
CA ASN A 306 1.17 -17.07 -11.92
C ASN A 306 1.09 -16.17 -10.68
N THR A 307 1.88 -15.11 -10.66
CA THR A 307 1.86 -14.12 -9.56
C THR A 307 0.54 -13.37 -9.51
N SER A 308 -0.01 -12.97 -10.67
CA SER A 308 -1.30 -12.26 -10.75
C SER A 308 -2.46 -13.11 -10.22
N ILE A 309 -2.51 -14.41 -10.52
CA ILE A 309 -3.58 -15.27 -10.01
C ILE A 309 -3.41 -15.56 -8.51
N MET A 310 -2.17 -15.67 -8.02
CA MET A 310 -1.91 -15.78 -6.57
C MET A 310 -2.32 -14.51 -5.83
N ASP A 311 -2.02 -13.34 -6.38
CA ASP A 311 -2.45 -12.06 -5.82
C ASP A 311 -3.98 -11.92 -5.84
N ALA A 312 -4.64 -12.37 -6.93
CA ALA A 312 -6.09 -12.43 -6.98
C ALA A 312 -6.68 -13.33 -5.88
N TYR A 313 -6.08 -14.50 -5.61
CA TYR A 313 -6.48 -15.35 -4.49
C TYR A 313 -6.24 -14.68 -3.13
N PHE A 314 -5.08 -14.05 -2.94
CA PHE A 314 -4.72 -13.35 -1.72
C PHE A 314 -5.68 -12.20 -1.39
N GLN A 315 -5.97 -11.33 -2.37
CA GLN A 315 -6.91 -10.21 -2.22
C GLN A 315 -8.33 -10.67 -1.84
N ASN A 316 -8.70 -11.90 -2.25
CA ASN A 316 -9.99 -12.52 -1.97
C ASN A 316 -9.98 -13.45 -0.75
N LYS A 317 -8.98 -13.33 0.14
CA LYS A 317 -8.83 -14.11 1.37
C LYS A 317 -8.76 -15.63 1.16
N SER A 318 -8.45 -16.06 -0.06
CA SER A 318 -8.29 -17.46 -0.47
C SER A 318 -6.81 -17.85 -0.36
N TYR A 319 -6.25 -17.73 0.86
CA TYR A 319 -4.81 -17.83 1.10
C TYR A 319 -4.26 -19.24 0.86
N GLU A 320 -5.05 -20.27 1.15
CA GLU A 320 -4.66 -21.66 0.93
C GLU A 320 -4.53 -21.97 -0.56
N GLU A 321 -5.42 -21.44 -1.39
CA GLU A 321 -5.38 -21.58 -2.84
C GLU A 321 -4.12 -20.95 -3.44
N ALA A 322 -3.68 -19.80 -2.94
CA ALA A 322 -2.42 -19.17 -3.35
C ALA A 322 -1.20 -20.07 -3.06
N LEU A 323 -1.12 -20.64 -1.85
CA LEU A 323 -0.05 -21.57 -1.48
C LEU A 323 -0.10 -22.89 -2.27
N ASN A 324 -1.30 -23.43 -2.46
CA ASN A 324 -1.52 -24.66 -3.24
C ASN A 324 -1.15 -24.49 -4.71
N LEU A 325 -1.39 -23.30 -5.29
CA LEU A 325 -0.97 -22.99 -6.65
C LEU A 325 0.55 -22.97 -6.77
N PHE A 326 1.26 -22.43 -5.77
CA PHE A 326 2.71 -22.41 -5.76
C PHE A 326 3.31 -23.81 -5.68
N ALA A 327 2.75 -24.70 -4.85
CA ALA A 327 3.16 -26.10 -4.82
C ALA A 327 2.96 -26.81 -6.18
N LYS A 328 1.97 -26.41 -6.97
CA LYS A 328 1.77 -26.91 -8.35
C LYS A 328 2.77 -26.31 -9.34
N MET A 329 3.27 -25.11 -9.08
CA MET A 329 4.29 -24.45 -9.90
C MET A 329 5.67 -25.05 -9.75
N GLU A 330 6.04 -25.57 -8.57
CA GLU A 330 7.36 -26.17 -8.32
C GLU A 330 7.68 -27.34 -9.27
N ASN A 331 6.65 -27.96 -9.87
CA ASN A 331 6.78 -28.99 -10.90
C ASN A 331 7.04 -28.45 -12.32
N LYS A 332 7.09 -27.13 -12.51
CA LYS A 332 7.32 -26.43 -13.80
C LYS A 332 8.49 -25.47 -13.59
N GLU A 333 9.47 -25.44 -14.49
CA GLU A 333 10.76 -24.73 -14.36
C GLU A 333 10.68 -23.17 -14.35
N VAL A 334 9.64 -22.58 -13.75
CA VAL A 334 9.43 -21.12 -13.69
C VAL A 334 9.84 -20.61 -12.31
N PRO A 335 10.98 -19.92 -12.17
CA PRO A 335 11.46 -19.46 -10.87
C PRO A 335 10.54 -18.36 -10.29
N PRO A 336 10.31 -18.34 -8.97
CA PRO A 336 9.57 -17.28 -8.30
C PRO A 336 10.31 -15.94 -8.37
N ASN A 337 9.56 -14.84 -8.39
CA ASN A 337 10.08 -13.48 -8.26
C ASN A 337 9.74 -12.86 -6.89
N GLU A 338 10.17 -11.63 -6.66
CA GLU A 338 9.95 -10.88 -5.41
C GLU A 338 8.47 -10.72 -5.05
N PHE A 339 7.61 -10.56 -6.06
CA PHE A 339 6.17 -10.44 -5.89
C PHE A 339 5.54 -11.78 -5.52
N THR A 340 5.99 -12.88 -6.13
CA THR A 340 5.55 -14.24 -5.75
C THR A 340 5.86 -14.50 -4.28
N PHE A 341 7.09 -14.22 -3.82
CA PHE A 341 7.46 -14.41 -2.42
C PHE A 341 6.65 -13.52 -1.48
N ALA A 342 6.41 -12.26 -1.84
CA ALA A 342 5.60 -11.35 -1.03
C ALA A 342 4.17 -11.89 -0.82
N VAL A 343 3.52 -12.37 -1.89
CA VAL A 343 2.17 -12.96 -1.80
C VAL A 343 2.17 -14.22 -0.95
N LEU A 344 3.13 -15.13 -1.14
CA LEU A 344 3.21 -16.38 -0.37
C LEU A 344 3.44 -16.13 1.12
N LEU A 345 4.43 -15.30 1.47
CA LEU A 345 4.75 -14.98 2.86
C LEU A 345 3.59 -14.28 3.56
N ASN A 346 2.91 -13.35 2.90
CA ASN A 346 1.72 -12.71 3.45
C ASN A 346 0.53 -13.68 3.57
N SER A 347 0.36 -14.62 2.63
CA SER A 347 -0.68 -15.66 2.73
C SER A 347 -0.41 -16.59 3.91
N THR A 348 0.85 -16.97 4.13
CA THR A 348 1.31 -17.73 5.31
C THR A 348 1.09 -16.95 6.61
N ALA A 349 1.31 -15.63 6.58
CA ALA A 349 1.07 -14.73 7.71
C ALA A 349 -0.41 -14.72 8.16
N GLU A 350 -1.33 -14.64 7.20
CA GLU A 350 -2.77 -14.65 7.46
C GLU A 350 -3.24 -16.00 8.03
N LEU A 351 -2.65 -17.11 7.55
CA LEU A 351 -2.94 -18.46 8.04
C LEU A 351 -2.20 -18.83 9.34
N SER A 352 -1.30 -17.96 9.84
CA SER A 352 -0.43 -18.22 11.02
C SER A 352 0.43 -19.49 10.88
N LEU A 353 0.94 -19.79 9.68
CA LEU A 353 1.66 -21.04 9.39
C LEU A 353 3.19 -20.89 9.56
N LEU A 354 3.65 -20.71 10.80
CA LEU A 354 5.06 -20.44 11.12
C LEU A 354 6.05 -21.39 10.43
N ARG A 355 5.79 -22.71 10.48
CA ARG A 355 6.67 -23.72 9.87
C ARG A 355 6.77 -23.62 8.35
N GLN A 356 5.67 -23.30 7.67
CA GLN A 356 5.71 -23.06 6.22
C GLN A 356 6.45 -21.75 5.92
N GLY A 357 6.29 -20.76 6.79
CA GLY A 357 7.05 -19.52 6.77
C GLY A 357 8.56 -19.74 6.81
N ASP A 358 9.05 -20.63 7.68
CA ASP A 358 10.47 -20.98 7.76
C ASP A 358 10.98 -21.64 6.47
N LEU A 359 10.18 -22.53 5.87
CA LEU A 359 10.51 -23.15 4.58
C LEU A 359 10.59 -22.12 3.46
N LEU A 360 9.61 -21.21 3.39
CA LEU A 360 9.58 -20.12 2.41
C LEU A 360 10.76 -19.15 2.62
N HIS A 361 11.11 -18.83 3.86
CA HIS A 361 12.27 -17.99 4.17
C HIS A 361 13.57 -18.67 3.71
N GLY A 362 13.73 -19.98 3.95
CA GLY A 362 14.84 -20.76 3.41
C GLY A 362 14.92 -20.71 1.88
N LEU A 363 13.77 -20.77 1.20
CA LEU A 363 13.67 -20.64 -0.25
C LEU A 363 14.02 -19.23 -0.74
N VAL A 364 13.55 -18.18 -0.07
CA VAL A 364 13.91 -16.77 -0.34
C VAL A 364 15.42 -16.58 -0.32
N VAL A 365 16.09 -17.14 0.70
CA VAL A 365 17.55 -17.04 0.83
C VAL A 365 18.25 -17.80 -0.30
N LYS A 366 17.82 -19.03 -0.60
CA LYS A 366 18.40 -19.84 -1.70
C LYS A 366 18.21 -19.21 -3.07
N SER A 367 17.09 -18.53 -3.29
CA SER A 367 16.76 -17.85 -4.55
C SER A 367 17.37 -16.46 -4.68
N GLY A 368 18.14 -15.98 -3.69
CA GLY A 368 18.86 -14.70 -3.75
C GLY A 368 18.01 -13.46 -3.41
N PHE A 369 16.78 -13.63 -2.92
CA PHE A 369 15.86 -12.51 -2.65
C PHE A 369 15.99 -11.89 -1.26
N ARG A 370 16.95 -12.35 -0.44
CA ARG A 370 17.14 -11.90 0.96
C ARG A 370 17.23 -10.38 1.12
N ASN A 371 17.86 -9.67 0.17
CA ASN A 371 18.12 -8.23 0.28
C ASN A 371 17.02 -7.38 -0.39
N HIS A 372 15.95 -7.98 -0.94
CA HIS A 372 14.83 -7.23 -1.50
C HIS A 372 13.92 -6.71 -0.39
N VAL A 373 13.76 -5.38 -0.31
CA VAL A 373 12.98 -4.70 0.74
C VAL A 373 11.54 -5.23 0.82
N MET A 374 10.88 -5.42 -0.32
CA MET A 374 9.53 -5.97 -0.39
C MET A 374 9.42 -7.38 0.24
N VAL A 375 10.40 -8.24 -0.03
CA VAL A 375 10.44 -9.60 0.54
C VAL A 375 10.79 -9.54 2.02
N GLY A 376 11.70 -8.65 2.42
CA GLY A 376 12.00 -8.36 3.83
C GLY A 376 10.76 -7.94 4.62
N ASN A 377 9.96 -7.00 4.09
CA ASN A 377 8.70 -6.57 4.70
C ASN A 377 7.72 -7.73 4.86
N ALA A 378 7.58 -8.57 3.84
CA ALA A 378 6.73 -9.75 3.91
C ALA A 378 7.23 -10.80 4.91
N LEU A 379 8.55 -10.97 5.07
CA LEU A 379 9.15 -11.84 6.09
C LEU A 379 8.88 -11.34 7.51
N VAL A 380 9.09 -10.05 7.76
CA VAL A 380 8.79 -9.43 9.07
C VAL A 380 7.31 -9.60 9.42
N ASN A 381 6.41 -9.30 8.47
CA ASN A 381 4.96 -9.49 8.66
C ASN A 381 4.59 -10.96 8.91
N MET A 382 5.20 -11.89 8.16
CA MET A 382 4.95 -13.32 8.30
C MET A 382 5.33 -13.83 9.69
N TYR A 383 6.53 -13.50 10.17
CA TYR A 383 6.99 -13.91 11.49
C TYR A 383 6.15 -13.30 12.61
N ALA A 384 5.85 -11.98 12.52
CA ALA A 384 5.03 -11.29 13.50
C ALA A 384 3.62 -11.90 13.57
N LYS A 385 2.90 -12.01 12.45
CA LYS A 385 1.54 -12.60 12.44
C LYS A 385 1.49 -14.11 12.69
N SER A 386 2.63 -14.81 12.63
CA SER A 386 2.74 -16.22 13.01
C SER A 386 3.13 -16.43 14.47
N GLY A 387 3.30 -15.35 15.25
CA GLY A 387 3.56 -15.40 16.68
C GLY A 387 5.03 -15.38 17.08
N SER A 388 5.98 -15.36 16.14
CA SER A 388 7.42 -15.28 16.44
C SER A 388 7.94 -13.84 16.24
N ILE A 389 7.72 -12.98 17.25
CA ILE A 389 8.18 -11.59 17.19
C ILE A 389 9.70 -11.46 17.21
N GLU A 390 10.40 -12.40 17.87
CA GLU A 390 11.86 -12.42 17.88
C GLU A 390 12.44 -12.65 16.48
N ASP A 391 11.87 -13.59 15.71
CA ASP A 391 12.33 -13.84 14.34
C ASP A 391 11.92 -12.72 13.39
N ALA A 392 10.79 -12.06 13.65
CA ALA A 392 10.42 -10.83 12.95
C ALA A 392 11.47 -9.72 13.19
N TRP A 393 11.91 -9.53 14.43
CA TRP A 393 12.96 -8.57 14.78
C TRP A 393 14.31 -8.95 14.18
N LYS A 394 14.67 -10.24 14.12
CA LYS A 394 15.90 -10.71 13.44
C LYS A 394 15.84 -10.43 11.94
N ALA A 395 14.70 -10.68 11.29
CA ALA A 395 14.49 -10.37 9.87
C ALA A 395 14.62 -8.86 9.64
N PHE A 396 13.93 -8.05 10.45
CA PHE A 396 13.99 -6.58 10.43
C PHE A 396 15.42 -6.05 10.61
N SER A 397 16.11 -6.52 11.66
CA SER A 397 17.48 -6.12 12.00
C SER A 397 18.49 -6.53 10.92
N GLY A 398 18.22 -7.64 10.21
CA GLY A 398 19.05 -8.13 9.11
C GLY A 398 18.90 -7.37 7.79
N MET A 399 17.92 -6.46 7.66
CA MET A 399 17.71 -5.66 6.45
C MET A 399 18.71 -4.51 6.34
N ALA A 400 19.30 -4.34 5.15
CA ALA A 400 20.24 -3.26 4.87
C ALA A 400 19.56 -1.89 4.68
N PHE A 401 18.33 -1.90 4.14
CA PHE A 401 17.51 -0.72 3.95
C PHE A 401 16.12 -0.99 4.52
N ARG A 402 15.56 -0.01 5.24
CA ARG A 402 14.25 -0.09 5.89
C ARG A 402 13.46 1.14 5.47
N ASP A 403 12.41 0.91 4.71
CA ASP A 403 11.46 1.96 4.36
C ASP A 403 10.41 2.13 5.47
N ILE A 404 9.58 3.17 5.34
CA ILE A 404 8.42 3.41 6.20
C ILE A 404 7.52 2.17 6.39
N VAL A 405 7.37 1.32 5.37
CA VAL A 405 6.56 0.09 5.46
C VAL A 405 7.23 -0.93 6.39
N THR A 406 8.56 -1.04 6.32
CA THR A 406 9.37 -1.91 7.19
C THR A 406 9.17 -1.53 8.66
N TRP A 407 9.32 -0.23 8.99
CA TRP A 407 9.14 0.30 10.34
C TRP A 407 7.71 0.12 10.84
N ASN A 408 6.72 0.46 10.02
CA ASN A 408 5.30 0.30 10.37
C ASN A 408 4.94 -1.15 10.67
N THR A 409 5.47 -2.10 9.88
CA THR A 409 5.24 -3.53 10.10
C THR A 409 5.78 -3.96 11.46
N MET A 410 6.97 -3.49 11.85
CA MET A 410 7.57 -3.83 13.14
C MET A 410 6.87 -3.17 14.34
N ILE A 411 6.55 -1.87 14.25
CA ILE A 411 5.80 -1.13 15.30
C ILE A 411 4.44 -1.78 15.55
N CYS A 412 3.68 -2.08 14.49
CA CYS A 412 2.42 -2.80 14.60
C CYS A 412 2.61 -4.22 15.13
N GLY A 413 3.69 -4.90 14.75
CA GLY A 413 4.06 -6.22 15.28
C GLY A 413 4.25 -6.20 16.79
N PHE A 414 5.08 -5.29 17.31
CA PHE A 414 5.31 -5.12 18.75
C PHE A 414 4.01 -4.78 19.50
N SER A 415 3.22 -3.85 18.96
CA SER A 415 1.92 -3.46 19.51
C SER A 415 0.96 -4.66 19.66
N HIS A 416 0.81 -5.49 18.63
CA HIS A 416 -0.01 -6.69 18.69
C HIS A 416 0.51 -7.75 19.66
N HIS A 417 1.80 -7.74 20.00
CA HIS A 417 2.40 -8.70 20.92
C HIS A 417 2.40 -8.25 22.39
N GLY A 418 1.90 -7.04 22.66
CA GLY A 418 1.94 -6.45 24.01
C GLY A 418 3.27 -5.81 24.38
N LEU A 419 4.16 -5.64 23.41
CA LEU A 419 5.48 -5.06 23.59
C LEU A 419 5.42 -3.56 23.28
N GLY A 420 4.57 -2.85 24.02
CA GLY A 420 4.24 -1.45 23.71
C GLY A 420 5.41 -0.50 23.92
N THR A 421 6.32 -0.81 24.84
CA THR A 421 7.58 -0.08 25.06
C THR A 421 8.49 -0.18 23.84
N GLU A 422 8.71 -1.39 23.34
CA GLU A 422 9.53 -1.69 22.17
C GLU A 422 8.93 -1.09 20.89
N ALA A 423 7.59 -1.01 20.81
CA ALA A 423 6.91 -0.31 19.72
C ALA A 423 7.21 1.20 19.70
N LEU A 424 7.30 1.84 20.87
CA LEU A 424 7.65 3.27 20.98
C LEU A 424 9.15 3.50 20.73
N GLU A 425 10.02 2.61 21.22
CA GLU A 425 11.46 2.67 20.90
C GLU A 425 11.69 2.53 19.38
N ALA A 426 11.03 1.58 18.72
CA ALA A 426 11.10 1.43 17.27
C ALA A 426 10.57 2.66 16.52
N PHE A 427 9.59 3.37 17.06
CA PHE A 427 9.09 4.63 16.51
C PHE A 427 10.11 5.76 16.64
N GLU A 428 10.81 5.86 17.77
CA GLU A 428 11.89 6.83 17.97
C GLU A 428 13.10 6.55 17.07
N GLU A 429 13.46 5.28 16.89
CA GLU A 429 14.49 4.86 15.95
C GLU A 429 14.12 5.18 14.49
N MET A 430 12.86 4.97 14.11
CA MET A 430 12.35 5.36 12.78
C MET A 430 12.55 6.86 12.52
N MET A 431 12.17 7.71 13.48
CA MET A 431 12.37 9.17 13.36
C MET A 431 13.86 9.52 13.28
N SER A 432 14.69 8.86 14.08
CA SER A 432 16.15 9.06 14.09
C SER A 432 16.81 8.62 12.78
N ALA A 433 16.23 7.64 12.08
CA ALA A 433 16.66 7.19 10.75
C ALA A 433 16.25 8.15 9.62
N GLY A 434 15.49 9.22 9.91
CA GLY A 434 15.04 10.20 8.93
C GLY A 434 13.77 9.78 8.16
N GLU A 435 13.10 8.72 8.58
CA GLU A 435 11.82 8.29 8.02
C GLU A 435 10.66 9.08 8.65
N PHE A 436 9.72 9.55 7.84
CA PHE A 436 8.61 10.39 8.31
C PHE A 436 7.39 9.55 8.68
N PRO A 437 6.82 9.68 9.89
CA PRO A 437 5.60 8.97 10.27
C PRO A 437 4.43 9.24 9.33
N ASN A 438 3.65 8.20 9.01
CA ASN A 438 2.42 8.30 8.24
C ASN A 438 1.19 7.81 9.04
N ARG A 439 0.03 7.78 8.39
CA ARG A 439 -1.22 7.28 8.97
C ARG A 439 -1.07 5.90 9.63
N ILE A 440 -0.39 4.96 8.98
CA ILE A 440 -0.22 3.60 9.52
C ILE A 440 0.73 3.58 10.72
N THR A 441 1.76 4.43 10.73
CA THR A 441 2.69 4.58 11.86
C THR A 441 1.94 4.95 13.14
N PHE A 442 1.08 5.97 13.07
CA PHE A 442 0.34 6.46 14.23
C PHE A 442 -0.72 5.48 14.73
N ILE A 443 -1.31 4.66 13.86
CA ILE A 443 -2.18 3.55 14.31
C ILE A 443 -1.39 2.58 15.20
N GLY A 444 -0.21 2.15 14.75
CA GLY A 444 0.65 1.24 15.53
C GLY A 444 1.04 1.81 16.90
N VAL A 445 1.46 3.08 16.92
CA VAL A 445 1.84 3.81 18.14
C VAL A 445 0.65 4.00 19.11
N LEU A 446 -0.52 4.41 18.62
CA LEU A 446 -1.71 4.59 19.45
C LEU A 446 -2.23 3.26 19.99
N GLN A 447 -2.15 2.19 19.19
CA GLN A 447 -2.50 0.84 19.64
C GLN A 447 -1.53 0.35 20.73
N ALA A 448 -0.23 0.63 20.60
CA ALA A 448 0.76 0.32 21.63
C ALA A 448 0.44 1.06 22.94
N CYS A 449 0.11 2.35 22.85
CA CYS A 449 -0.35 3.13 23.99
C CYS A 449 -1.62 2.54 24.61
N SER A 450 -2.60 2.14 23.79
CA SER A 450 -3.85 1.50 24.23
C SER A 450 -3.61 0.17 24.94
N HIS A 451 -2.59 -0.60 24.53
CA HIS A 451 -2.26 -1.90 25.13
C HIS A 451 -1.46 -1.77 26.43
N MET A 452 -0.78 -0.66 26.65
CA MET A 452 0.00 -0.39 27.87
C MET A 452 -0.70 0.57 28.84
N GLY A 453 -1.79 1.22 28.41
CA GLY A 453 -2.49 2.23 29.20
C GLY A 453 -1.75 3.58 29.26
N PHE A 454 -0.91 3.89 28.27
CA PHE A 454 -0.18 5.16 28.17
C PHE A 454 -1.08 6.30 27.66
N VAL A 455 -2.03 6.73 28.50
CA VAL A 455 -3.06 7.70 28.12
C VAL A 455 -2.47 9.05 27.72
N GLU A 456 -1.53 9.58 28.50
CA GLU A 456 -0.91 10.89 28.25
C GLU A 456 -0.12 10.90 26.93
N GLN A 457 0.70 9.87 26.70
CA GLN A 457 1.46 9.70 25.46
C GLN A 457 0.53 9.52 24.26
N GLY A 458 -0.52 8.71 24.39
CA GLY A 458 -1.52 8.54 23.34
C GLY A 458 -2.20 9.85 22.93
N HIS A 459 -2.57 10.69 23.90
CA HIS A 459 -3.10 12.03 23.64
C HIS A 459 -2.09 12.97 23.01
N TYR A 460 -0.82 12.92 23.44
CA TYR A 460 0.26 13.70 22.84
C TYR A 460 0.43 13.34 21.36
N TYR A 461 0.52 12.05 21.03
CA TYR A 461 0.67 11.59 19.66
C TYR A 461 -0.52 11.98 18.78
N PHE A 462 -1.75 11.75 19.26
CA PHE A 462 -2.96 12.02 18.50
C PHE A 462 -3.20 13.52 18.26
N ASN A 463 -3.09 14.36 19.31
CA ASN A 463 -3.46 15.77 19.22
C ASN A 463 -2.33 16.68 18.71
N HIS A 464 -1.06 16.32 18.97
CA HIS A 464 0.10 17.18 18.67
C HIS A 464 0.95 16.60 17.55
N LEU A 465 1.47 15.38 17.71
CA LEU A 465 2.50 14.85 16.80
C LEU A 465 1.93 14.57 15.40
N MET A 466 0.73 13.99 15.30
CA MET A 466 0.05 13.79 14.02
C MET A 466 -0.10 15.09 13.23
N LYS A 467 -0.55 16.17 13.89
CA LYS A 467 -0.71 17.49 13.29
C LYS A 467 0.63 18.08 12.84
N GLN A 468 1.69 17.90 13.62
CA GLN A 468 3.04 18.35 13.27
C GLN A 468 3.56 17.72 11.97
N PHE A 469 3.21 16.45 11.72
CA PHE A 469 3.56 15.73 10.48
C PHE A 469 2.51 15.87 9.37
N GLY A 470 1.46 16.68 9.56
CA GLY A 470 0.39 16.85 8.56
C GLY A 470 -0.44 15.58 8.33
N VAL A 471 -0.51 14.70 9.32
CA VAL A 471 -1.29 13.46 9.26
C VAL A 471 -2.69 13.72 9.82
N GLU A 472 -3.69 13.73 8.93
CA GLU A 472 -5.10 13.84 9.33
C GLU A 472 -5.61 12.52 9.94
N PRO A 473 -6.20 12.54 11.15
CA PRO A 473 -6.79 11.36 11.77
C PRO A 473 -7.94 10.77 10.95
N ASP A 474 -7.96 9.44 10.85
CA ASP A 474 -9.07 8.66 10.30
C ASP A 474 -9.74 7.78 11.36
N LEU A 475 -10.79 7.07 10.97
CA LEU A 475 -11.58 6.18 11.83
C LEU A 475 -10.70 5.25 12.69
N GLN A 476 -9.60 4.70 12.15
CA GLN A 476 -8.76 3.76 12.89
C GLN A 476 -8.00 4.45 14.03
N HIS A 477 -7.52 5.67 13.81
CA HIS A 477 -6.88 6.47 14.86
C HIS A 477 -7.86 6.80 15.98
N TYR A 478 -9.07 7.25 15.62
CA TYR A 478 -10.14 7.53 16.58
C TYR A 478 -10.53 6.29 17.39
N THR A 479 -10.67 5.13 16.74
CA THR A 479 -10.95 3.85 17.39
C THR A 479 -9.84 3.45 18.38
N CYS A 480 -8.57 3.70 18.05
CA CYS A 480 -7.46 3.47 18.99
C CYS A 480 -7.55 4.35 20.24
N VAL A 481 -7.93 5.63 20.09
CA VAL A 481 -8.13 6.55 21.23
C VAL A 481 -9.31 6.11 22.09
N VAL A 482 -10.44 5.71 21.49
CA VAL A 482 -11.57 5.13 22.24
C VAL A 482 -11.11 3.89 23.00
N GLY A 483 -10.36 2.99 22.36
CA GLY A 483 -9.79 1.81 22.99
C GLY A 483 -8.88 2.15 24.17
N LEU A 484 -8.02 3.16 24.02
CA LEU A 484 -7.12 3.67 25.07
C LEU A 484 -7.89 4.19 26.29
N LEU A 485 -8.83 5.12 26.09
CA LEU A 485 -9.64 5.71 27.16
C LEU A 485 -10.50 4.65 27.85
N SER A 486 -11.14 3.79 27.06
CA SER A 486 -11.99 2.69 27.55
C SER A 486 -11.19 1.72 28.42
N LYS A 487 -10.03 1.26 27.95
CA LYS A 487 -9.15 0.35 28.70
C LYS A 487 -8.57 1.01 29.95
N ALA A 488 -8.32 2.32 29.94
CA ALA A 488 -7.91 3.08 31.12
C ALA A 488 -9.04 3.24 32.16
N GLY A 489 -10.29 3.05 31.77
CA GLY A 489 -11.47 3.25 32.63
C GLY A 489 -11.97 4.70 32.64
N LEU A 490 -11.48 5.54 31.73
CA LEU A 490 -11.90 6.92 31.53
C LEU A 490 -13.17 6.96 30.67
N PHE A 491 -14.25 6.39 31.21
CA PHE A 491 -15.49 6.16 30.46
C PHE A 491 -16.22 7.44 30.05
N GLU A 492 -16.20 8.46 30.91
CA GLU A 492 -16.82 9.76 30.63
C GLU A 492 -16.10 10.46 29.46
N ASP A 493 -14.76 10.45 29.48
CA ASP A 493 -13.93 10.99 28.39
C ASP A 493 -14.14 10.21 27.09
N ALA A 494 -14.22 8.87 27.16
CA ALA A 494 -14.50 8.03 26.00
C ALA A 494 -15.87 8.34 25.38
N GLU A 495 -16.92 8.48 26.20
CA GLU A 495 -18.26 8.83 25.71
C GLU A 495 -18.28 10.25 25.11
N TYR A 496 -17.64 11.22 25.78
CA TYR A 496 -17.53 12.58 25.28
C TYR A 496 -16.78 12.63 23.95
N PHE A 497 -15.67 11.91 23.83
CA PHE A 497 -14.89 11.81 22.60
C PHE A 497 -15.71 11.18 21.47
N MET A 498 -16.45 10.11 21.75
CA MET A 498 -17.34 9.48 20.76
C MET A 498 -18.46 10.41 20.29
N ARG A 499 -19.00 11.27 21.16
CA ARG A 499 -20.06 12.22 20.81
C ARG A 499 -19.55 13.42 20.00
N THR A 500 -18.31 13.83 20.19
CA THR A 500 -17.75 15.06 19.61
C THR A 500 -16.89 14.85 18.38
N ALA A 501 -16.41 13.62 18.13
CA ALA A 501 -15.58 13.33 16.98
C ALA A 501 -16.33 13.53 15.65
N PRO A 502 -15.69 14.12 14.61
CA PRO A 502 -16.31 14.41 13.32
C PRO A 502 -16.35 13.17 12.39
N ILE A 503 -16.70 11.99 12.93
CA ILE A 503 -16.68 10.71 12.19
C ILE A 503 -17.90 9.84 12.51
N GLY A 504 -18.25 8.95 11.58
CA GLY A 504 -19.18 7.85 11.83
C GLY A 504 -18.44 6.68 12.47
N TRP A 505 -18.85 6.28 13.67
CA TRP A 505 -18.25 5.16 14.39
C TRP A 505 -18.63 3.81 13.80
N ASP A 506 -17.66 2.90 13.75
CA ASP A 506 -17.89 1.52 13.37
C ASP A 506 -18.17 0.62 14.58
N VAL A 507 -18.50 -0.62 14.27
CA VAL A 507 -18.79 -1.64 15.27
C VAL A 507 -17.60 -1.95 16.19
N VAL A 508 -16.37 -1.71 15.72
CA VAL A 508 -15.14 -2.02 16.46
C VAL A 508 -14.97 -1.07 17.64
N ALA A 509 -15.19 0.24 17.44
CA ALA A 509 -15.14 1.23 18.52
C ALA A 509 -16.18 0.93 19.62
N TRP A 510 -17.42 0.63 19.22
CA TRP A 510 -18.49 0.28 20.16
C TRP A 510 -18.20 -1.01 20.94
N ARG A 511 -17.70 -2.05 20.25
CA ARG A 511 -17.26 -3.29 20.91
C ARG A 511 -16.11 -3.05 21.89
N ALA A 512 -15.16 -2.18 21.56
CA ALA A 512 -14.04 -1.84 22.44
C ALA A 512 -14.51 -1.19 23.75
N LEU A 513 -15.39 -0.18 23.65
CA LEU A 513 -15.99 0.48 24.82
C LEU A 513 -16.84 -0.50 25.65
N LEU A 514 -17.71 -1.28 24.98
CA LEU A 514 -18.58 -2.25 25.65
C LEU A 514 -17.80 -3.34 26.38
N ASN A 515 -16.72 -3.84 25.77
CA ASN A 515 -15.83 -4.81 26.40
C ASN A 515 -15.12 -4.20 27.63
N ALA A 516 -14.65 -2.96 27.54
CA ALA A 516 -14.04 -2.29 28.70
C ALA A 516 -15.04 -2.09 29.84
N CYS A 517 -16.30 -1.73 29.53
CA CYS A 517 -17.38 -1.67 30.52
C CYS A 517 -17.60 -3.02 31.21
N TYR A 518 -17.55 -4.12 30.46
CA TYR A 518 -17.63 -5.48 31.02
C TYR A 518 -16.45 -5.77 31.96
N VAL A 519 -15.21 -5.61 31.49
CA VAL A 519 -13.99 -5.94 32.23
C VAL A 519 -13.86 -5.11 33.52
N ARG A 520 -14.14 -3.80 33.45
CA ARG A 520 -14.07 -2.89 34.61
C ARG A 520 -15.37 -2.82 35.42
N ARG A 521 -16.34 -3.69 35.14
CA ARG A 521 -17.61 -3.83 35.87
C ARG A 521 -18.52 -2.58 35.85
N ASN A 522 -18.37 -1.72 34.84
CA ASN A 522 -19.28 -0.60 34.60
C ASN A 522 -20.51 -1.06 33.80
N TYR A 523 -21.32 -1.92 34.41
CA TYR A 523 -22.44 -2.58 33.74
C TYR A 523 -23.59 -1.62 33.36
N SER A 524 -23.77 -0.53 34.10
CA SER A 524 -24.81 0.47 33.81
C SER A 524 -24.54 1.20 32.50
N LEU A 525 -23.31 1.68 32.29
CA LEU A 525 -22.90 2.27 31.03
C LEU A 525 -22.88 1.23 29.91
N GLY A 526 -22.36 0.03 30.18
CA GLY A 526 -22.33 -1.06 29.20
C GLY A 526 -23.69 -1.40 28.59
N LYS A 527 -24.76 -1.43 29.39
CA LYS A 527 -26.13 -1.66 28.88
C LYS A 527 -26.58 -0.54 27.94
N LYS A 528 -26.42 0.73 28.33
CA LYS A 528 -26.77 1.89 27.50
C LYS A 528 -26.02 1.91 26.17
N VAL A 529 -24.71 1.66 26.22
CA VAL A 529 -23.85 1.60 25.03
C VAL A 529 -24.28 0.46 24.11
N ALA A 530 -24.60 -0.72 24.66
CA ALA A 530 -25.03 -1.86 23.87
C ALA A 530 -26.40 -1.62 23.19
N GLU A 531 -27.36 -1.01 23.88
CA GLU A 531 -28.67 -0.65 23.30
C GLU A 531 -28.49 0.25 22.08
N TYR A 532 -27.69 1.32 22.22
CA TYR A 532 -27.38 2.22 21.11
C TYR A 532 -26.62 1.52 19.96
N ALA A 533 -25.62 0.71 20.29
CA ALA A 533 -24.81 0.00 19.29
C ALA A 533 -25.63 -1.07 18.53
N ILE A 534 -26.63 -1.70 19.17
CA ILE A 534 -27.54 -2.67 18.55
C ILE A 534 -28.52 -2.00 17.56
N GLU A 535 -28.91 -0.76 17.80
CA GLU A 535 -29.72 0.01 16.87
C GLU A 535 -28.93 0.38 15.62
N MET A 536 -27.68 0.79 15.79
CA MET A 536 -26.78 1.18 14.70
C MET A 536 -26.24 -0.02 13.90
N HIS A 537 -25.94 -1.13 14.58
CA HIS A 537 -25.33 -2.33 14.00
C HIS A 537 -26.10 -3.61 14.37
N PRO A 538 -27.32 -3.79 13.83
CA PRO A 538 -28.23 -4.85 14.25
C PRO A 538 -27.78 -6.27 13.91
N ASN A 539 -26.83 -6.43 12.99
CA ASN A 539 -26.35 -7.75 12.53
C ASN A 539 -25.11 -8.23 13.29
N ASP A 540 -24.57 -7.43 14.20
CA ASP A 540 -23.31 -7.71 14.86
C ASP A 540 -23.47 -8.64 16.07
N SER A 541 -23.02 -9.89 15.96
CA SER A 541 -23.16 -10.88 17.03
C SER A 541 -22.39 -10.54 18.31
N GLY A 542 -21.24 -9.86 18.19
CA GLY A 542 -20.36 -9.52 19.31
C GLY A 542 -20.99 -8.58 20.31
N ILE A 543 -21.74 -7.56 19.86
CA ILE A 543 -22.44 -6.62 20.77
C ILE A 543 -23.48 -7.37 21.61
N TYR A 544 -24.28 -8.25 21.00
CA TYR A 544 -25.28 -9.05 21.73
C TYR A 544 -24.61 -9.97 22.76
N ILE A 545 -23.51 -10.63 22.39
CA ILE A 545 -22.78 -11.54 23.28
C ILE A 545 -22.24 -10.77 24.49
N LEU A 546 -21.63 -9.59 24.28
CA LEU A 546 -21.13 -8.76 25.36
C LEU A 546 -22.26 -8.26 26.28
N LEU A 547 -23.40 -7.82 25.73
CA LEU A 547 -24.56 -7.42 26.52
C LEU A 547 -25.13 -8.59 27.33
N SER A 548 -25.22 -9.77 26.73
CA SER A 548 -25.62 -11.00 27.41
C SER A 548 -24.69 -11.33 28.58
N ASN A 549 -23.38 -11.20 28.37
CA ASN A 549 -22.37 -11.42 29.42
C ASN A 549 -22.49 -10.38 30.55
N ILE A 550 -22.77 -9.11 30.24
CA ILE A 550 -23.00 -8.05 31.23
C ILE A 550 -24.22 -8.37 32.09
N HIS A 551 -25.34 -8.77 31.49
CA HIS A 551 -26.53 -9.19 32.23
C HIS A 551 -26.25 -10.42 33.11
N ALA A 552 -25.53 -11.42 32.59
CA ALA A 552 -25.16 -12.62 33.35
C ALA A 552 -24.30 -12.27 34.58
N LYS A 553 -23.25 -11.46 34.43
CA LYS A 553 -22.40 -11.01 35.55
C LYS A 553 -23.13 -10.07 36.53
N SER A 554 -24.15 -9.36 36.06
CA SER A 554 -25.06 -8.56 36.91
C SER A 554 -26.15 -9.39 37.59
N LYS A 555 -26.19 -10.72 37.35
CA LYS A 555 -27.23 -11.66 37.84
C LYS A 555 -28.65 -11.33 37.34
N GLU A 556 -28.77 -10.71 36.17
CA GLU A 556 -30.03 -10.32 35.54
C GLU A 556 -30.42 -11.29 34.41
N TRP A 557 -30.93 -12.46 34.77
CA TRP A 557 -31.22 -13.53 33.81
C TRP A 557 -32.34 -13.19 32.82
N ASP A 558 -33.32 -12.37 33.20
CA ASP A 558 -34.35 -11.88 32.29
C ASP A 558 -33.73 -11.07 31.13
N GLY A 559 -32.68 -10.30 31.41
CA GLY A 559 -31.92 -9.57 30.40
C GLY A 559 -31.22 -10.52 29.42
N VAL A 560 -30.60 -11.58 29.94
CA VAL A 560 -29.97 -12.63 29.12
C VAL A 560 -31.00 -13.29 28.19
N ALA A 561 -32.19 -13.63 28.70
CA ALA A 561 -33.27 -14.21 27.92
C ALA A 561 -33.76 -13.25 26.82
N ARG A 562 -33.96 -11.96 27.15
CA ARG A 562 -34.35 -10.92 26.18
C ARG A 562 -33.34 -10.79 25.04
N VAL A 563 -32.05 -10.73 25.35
CA VAL A 563 -30.98 -10.63 24.34
C VAL A 563 -30.99 -11.85 23.40
N ARG A 564 -31.18 -13.06 23.93
CA ARG A 564 -31.27 -14.28 23.10
C ARG A 564 -32.49 -14.29 22.20
N SER A 565 -33.65 -13.87 22.70
CA SER A 565 -34.86 -13.72 21.90
C SER A 565 -34.65 -12.72 20.77
N LEU A 566 -34.00 -11.58 21.07
CA LEU A 566 -33.67 -10.55 20.08
C LEU A 566 -32.70 -11.05 19.00
N MET A 567 -31.67 -11.81 19.38
CA MET A 567 -30.76 -12.45 18.42
C MET A 567 -31.51 -13.43 17.50
N LYS A 568 -32.45 -14.21 18.06
CA LYS A 568 -33.26 -15.17 17.28
C LYS A 568 -34.19 -14.45 16.31
N GLU A 569 -34.85 -13.38 16.75
CA GLU A 569 -35.73 -12.55 15.92
C GLU A 569 -34.97 -11.92 14.74
N ARG A 570 -33.79 -11.36 15.01
CA ARG A 570 -32.93 -10.72 14.01
C ARG A 570 -32.04 -11.69 13.23
N ARG A 571 -32.18 -13.01 13.47
CA ARG A 571 -31.40 -14.09 12.83
C ARG A 571 -29.88 -13.93 12.99
N VAL A 572 -29.44 -13.29 14.07
CA VAL A 572 -28.02 -13.11 14.40
C VAL A 572 -27.51 -14.40 15.04
N LYS A 573 -26.49 -15.01 14.44
CA LYS A 573 -25.87 -16.24 14.95
C LYS A 573 -24.61 -15.92 15.73
N LYS A 574 -24.42 -16.61 16.86
CA LYS A 574 -23.15 -16.61 17.60
C LYS A 574 -22.08 -17.33 16.77
N GLU A 575 -20.93 -16.69 16.58
CA GLU A 575 -19.77 -17.36 16.02
C GLU A 575 -19.20 -18.35 17.04
N PRO A 576 -19.00 -19.63 16.67
CA PRO A 576 -18.43 -20.59 17.58
C PRO A 576 -16.94 -20.29 17.79
N GLY A 577 -16.47 -20.41 19.04
CA GLY A 577 -15.07 -20.26 19.37
C GLY A 577 -14.28 -21.51 18.94
N VAL A 578 -13.33 -21.33 18.02
CA VAL A 578 -12.49 -22.37 17.45
C VAL A 578 -11.03 -22.06 17.76
N SER A 579 -10.30 -23.04 18.29
CA SER A 579 -8.84 -22.96 18.44
C SER A 579 -8.14 -23.97 17.56
N TRP A 580 -6.97 -23.65 17.05
CA TRP A 580 -6.17 -24.60 16.27
C TRP A 580 -4.68 -24.51 16.58
N ILE A 581 -3.99 -25.63 16.34
CA ILE A 581 -2.55 -25.78 16.52
C ILE A 581 -1.96 -26.57 15.35
N GLY A 582 -0.82 -26.11 14.82
CA GLY A 582 -0.08 -26.78 13.76
C GLY A 582 0.98 -27.73 14.31
N ILE A 583 0.80 -29.04 14.15
CA ILE A 583 1.76 -30.06 14.61
C ILE A 583 2.07 -31.02 13.46
N ARG A 584 3.36 -31.31 13.24
CA ARG A 584 3.83 -32.24 12.18
C ARG A 584 3.23 -31.93 10.79
N ASN A 585 3.17 -30.65 10.43
CA ASN A 585 2.62 -30.15 9.16
C ASN A 585 1.13 -30.44 8.94
N LYS A 586 0.37 -30.68 10.03
CA LYS A 586 -1.08 -30.82 10.03
C LYS A 586 -1.68 -29.83 11.00
N THR A 587 -2.74 -29.14 10.56
CA THR A 587 -3.54 -28.26 11.42
C THR A 587 -4.58 -29.09 12.15
N HIS A 588 -4.59 -29.00 13.47
CA HIS A 588 -5.57 -29.65 14.34
C HIS A 588 -6.52 -28.59 14.90
N VAL A 589 -7.80 -28.73 14.60
CA VAL A 589 -8.85 -27.78 14.94
C VAL A 589 -9.69 -28.33 16.10
N PHE A 590 -10.00 -27.48 17.06
CA PHE A 590 -10.74 -27.80 18.28
C PHE A 590 -11.93 -26.86 18.43
N LEU A 591 -13.09 -27.44 18.67
CA LEU A 591 -14.32 -26.76 19.01
C LEU A 591 -14.73 -27.21 20.41
N SER A 592 -15.27 -26.32 21.22
CA SER A 592 -15.96 -26.72 22.45
C SER A 592 -17.15 -27.62 22.07
N GLU A 593 -17.27 -28.78 22.71
CA GLU A 593 -18.33 -29.80 22.49
C GLU A 593 -18.18 -30.72 21.25
N ASP A 594 -17.16 -30.55 20.42
CA ASP A 594 -16.93 -31.43 19.27
C ASP A 594 -16.01 -32.62 19.60
N ASN A 595 -16.52 -33.84 19.37
CA ASN A 595 -15.80 -35.09 19.61
C ASN A 595 -15.15 -35.67 18.33
N GLN A 596 -15.03 -34.89 17.25
CA GLN A 596 -14.51 -35.37 15.97
C GLN A 596 -12.99 -35.62 15.93
N HIS A 597 -12.22 -35.18 16.92
CA HIS A 597 -10.79 -35.45 16.95
C HIS A 597 -10.51 -36.91 17.31
N ALA A 598 -9.71 -37.61 16.49
CA ALA A 598 -9.42 -39.04 16.66
C ALA A 598 -8.86 -39.42 18.05
N GLU A 599 -8.17 -38.49 18.70
CA GLU A 599 -7.57 -38.66 20.03
C GLU A 599 -8.29 -37.89 21.15
N ILE A 600 -9.57 -37.50 20.97
CA ILE A 600 -10.28 -36.61 21.90
C ILE A 600 -10.30 -37.14 23.35
N VAL A 601 -10.44 -38.45 23.53
CA VAL A 601 -10.44 -39.10 24.86
C VAL A 601 -9.12 -38.86 25.61
N LEU A 602 -7.99 -38.97 24.90
CA LEU A 602 -6.67 -38.72 25.46
C LEU A 602 -6.46 -37.23 25.77
N ILE A 603 -6.98 -36.36 24.90
CA ILE A 603 -6.92 -34.90 25.11
C ILE A 603 -7.70 -34.51 26.35
N TYR A 604 -8.93 -35.02 26.53
CA TYR A 604 -9.73 -34.75 27.73
C TYR A 604 -9.07 -35.27 29.00
N ALA A 605 -8.46 -36.46 28.95
CA ALA A 605 -7.68 -36.98 30.07
C ALA A 605 -6.50 -36.05 30.40
N LYS A 606 -5.81 -35.52 29.37
CA LYS A 606 -4.71 -34.59 29.57
C LYS A 606 -5.16 -33.26 30.16
N VAL A 607 -6.29 -32.71 29.69
CA VAL A 607 -6.89 -31.49 30.26
C VAL A 607 -7.18 -31.68 31.75
N LYS A 608 -7.83 -32.80 32.13
CA LYS A 608 -8.08 -33.11 33.55
C LYS A 608 -6.80 -33.18 34.37
N GLU A 609 -5.78 -33.87 33.86
CA GLU A 609 -4.46 -33.97 34.51
C GLU A 609 -3.83 -32.60 34.74
N VAL A 610 -3.82 -31.76 33.70
CA VAL A 610 -3.20 -30.43 33.73
C VAL A 610 -3.98 -29.49 34.67
N LEU A 611 -5.31 -29.47 34.58
CA LEU A 611 -6.17 -28.66 35.46
C LEU A 611 -6.00 -29.06 36.93
N ALA A 612 -5.91 -30.36 37.24
CA ALA A 612 -5.65 -30.83 38.59
C ALA A 612 -4.30 -30.37 39.14
N LYS A 613 -3.28 -30.26 38.29
CA LYS A 613 -1.93 -29.79 38.68
C LYS A 613 -1.84 -28.27 38.87
N ILE A 614 -2.65 -27.47 38.16
CA ILE A 614 -2.64 -26.01 38.33
C ILE A 614 -3.57 -25.51 39.44
N ARG A 615 -4.55 -26.30 39.91
CA ARG A 615 -5.41 -25.93 41.05
C ARG A 615 -4.62 -25.56 42.31
N PRO A 616 -3.63 -26.37 42.76
CA PRO A 616 -2.78 -26.00 43.89
C PRO A 616 -1.92 -24.74 43.66
N LEU A 617 -1.71 -24.36 42.40
CA LEU A 617 -0.96 -23.14 42.01
C LEU A 617 -1.85 -21.88 42.01
N GLY A 618 -3.12 -22.00 42.42
CA GLY A 618 -4.06 -20.88 42.53
C GLY A 618 -5.08 -20.79 41.39
N TYR A 619 -5.21 -21.81 40.54
CA TYR A 619 -6.26 -21.83 39.53
C TYR A 619 -7.65 -22.04 40.15
N ALA A 620 -8.55 -21.10 39.93
CA ALA A 620 -9.97 -21.20 40.26
C ALA A 620 -10.81 -20.94 39.00
N PRO A 621 -11.71 -21.86 38.59
CA PRO A 621 -12.58 -21.65 37.43
C PRO A 621 -13.53 -20.46 37.63
N ASP A 622 -13.69 -19.61 36.63
CA ASP A 622 -14.65 -18.49 36.68
C ASP A 622 -16.08 -18.98 36.37
N VAL A 623 -16.74 -19.56 37.37
CA VAL A 623 -18.10 -20.10 37.25
C VAL A 623 -19.18 -19.01 37.17
N ALA A 624 -18.84 -17.73 37.42
CA ALA A 624 -19.81 -16.65 37.54
C ALA A 624 -20.49 -16.24 36.21
N GLY A 625 -20.07 -16.78 35.07
CA GLY A 625 -20.66 -16.53 33.75
C GLY A 625 -21.54 -17.66 33.18
N ALA A 626 -21.70 -18.79 33.87
CA ALA A 626 -22.37 -19.97 33.34
C ALA A 626 -23.86 -20.06 33.74
N TYR A 627 -24.67 -20.68 32.88
CA TYR A 627 -26.13 -20.72 32.89
C TYR A 627 -26.70 -21.29 34.20
N HIS A 628 -27.74 -20.66 34.77
CA HIS A 628 -28.38 -21.11 36.01
C HIS A 628 -29.04 -22.52 35.91
N ASP A 629 -29.35 -22.98 34.70
CA ASP A 629 -30.07 -24.25 34.46
C ASP A 629 -29.17 -25.50 34.52
N VAL A 630 -27.88 -25.33 34.81
CA VAL A 630 -26.90 -26.42 34.86
C VAL A 630 -26.20 -26.41 36.22
N ASP A 631 -25.98 -27.58 36.83
CA ASP A 631 -25.30 -27.73 38.12
C ASP A 631 -23.86 -27.15 38.09
N GLU A 632 -23.33 -26.71 39.23
CA GLU A 632 -21.99 -26.10 39.34
C GLU A 632 -20.88 -27.01 38.78
N GLU A 633 -21.00 -28.33 39.01
CA GLU A 633 -20.08 -29.34 38.47
C GLU A 633 -20.10 -29.38 36.93
N GLN A 634 -21.27 -29.20 36.31
CA GLN A 634 -21.43 -29.22 34.87
C GLN A 634 -21.00 -27.90 34.23
N ARG A 635 -21.11 -26.78 34.96
CA ARG A 635 -20.53 -25.47 34.55
C ARG A 635 -19.01 -25.53 34.54
N GLU A 636 -18.41 -26.09 35.58
CA GLU A 636 -16.96 -26.28 35.68
C GLU A 636 -16.44 -27.24 34.60
N ASN A 637 -17.19 -28.31 34.29
CA ASN A 637 -16.88 -29.20 33.19
C ASN A 637 -16.90 -28.47 31.84
N ASN A 638 -17.89 -27.62 31.55
CA ASN A 638 -17.94 -26.87 30.30
C ASN A 638 -16.75 -25.90 30.14
N LEU A 639 -16.35 -25.22 31.23
CA LEU A 639 -15.17 -24.34 31.25
C LEU A 639 -13.86 -25.12 31.07
N SER A 640 -13.81 -26.38 31.52
CA SER A 640 -12.62 -27.21 31.45
C SER A 640 -12.24 -27.57 30.01
N TYR A 641 -13.22 -27.74 29.12
CA TYR A 641 -13.02 -28.19 27.74
C TYR A 641 -13.20 -27.09 26.69
N HIS A 642 -12.89 -25.84 27.06
CA HIS A 642 -12.75 -24.78 26.08
C HIS A 642 -11.69 -25.13 25.04
N SER A 643 -11.95 -24.80 23.77
CA SER A 643 -11.09 -25.12 22.63
C SER A 643 -9.60 -24.77 22.83
N GLU A 644 -9.31 -23.70 23.57
CA GLU A 644 -7.99 -23.20 23.89
C GLU A 644 -7.23 -24.21 24.77
N LYS A 645 -7.89 -24.69 25.83
CA LYS A 645 -7.33 -25.72 26.73
C LYS A 645 -7.15 -27.05 26.00
N LEU A 646 -8.08 -27.41 25.10
CA LEU A 646 -7.96 -28.60 24.25
C LEU A 646 -6.72 -28.52 23.35
N ALA A 647 -6.54 -27.38 22.66
CA ALA A 647 -5.40 -27.15 21.78
C ALA A 647 -4.07 -27.17 22.54
N VAL A 648 -4.00 -26.51 23.71
CA VAL A 648 -2.81 -26.51 24.57
C VAL A 648 -2.51 -27.92 25.09
N ALA A 649 -3.52 -28.66 25.57
CA ALA A 649 -3.34 -30.04 26.04
C ALA A 649 -2.83 -30.96 24.94
N TYR A 650 -3.38 -30.85 23.72
CA TYR A 650 -2.88 -31.59 22.56
C TYR A 650 -1.42 -31.21 22.22
N GLY A 651 -1.09 -29.92 22.27
CA GLY A 651 0.28 -29.41 22.11
C GLY A 651 1.25 -30.03 23.11
N LEU A 652 0.89 -30.05 24.40
CA LEU A 652 1.68 -30.67 25.47
C LEU A 652 1.91 -32.17 25.26
N MET A 653 0.96 -32.89 24.64
CA MET A 653 1.09 -34.33 24.37
C MET A 653 2.00 -34.64 23.19
N LYS A 654 2.02 -33.78 22.16
CA LYS A 654 2.61 -34.12 20.85
C LYS A 654 3.93 -33.44 20.56
N THR A 655 4.35 -32.50 21.38
CA THR A 655 5.58 -31.73 21.20
C THR A 655 6.62 -32.04 22.30
N PRO A 656 7.92 -31.98 21.99
CA PRO A 656 8.99 -32.22 22.97
C PRO A 656 8.84 -31.34 24.22
N GLU A 657 9.31 -31.82 25.36
CA GLU A 657 9.34 -31.02 26.60
C GLU A 657 10.05 -29.67 26.36
N LYS A 658 9.54 -28.61 27.01
CA LYS A 658 10.03 -27.22 26.91
C LYS A 658 9.91 -26.54 25.54
N SER A 659 9.47 -27.24 24.48
CA SER A 659 9.29 -26.58 23.18
C SER A 659 8.11 -25.59 23.19
N PRO A 660 8.22 -24.45 22.50
CA PRO A 660 7.15 -23.47 22.45
C PRO A 660 5.89 -24.03 21.78
N LEU A 661 4.73 -23.54 22.23
CA LEU A 661 3.43 -23.88 21.66
C LEU A 661 2.81 -22.63 21.03
N TYR A 662 2.28 -22.78 19.81
CA TYR A 662 1.58 -21.70 19.10
C TYR A 662 0.14 -22.13 18.87
N VAL A 663 -0.80 -21.44 19.51
CA VAL A 663 -2.23 -21.69 19.41
C VAL A 663 -2.90 -20.45 18.83
N THR A 664 -3.79 -20.63 17.86
CA THR A 664 -4.59 -19.53 17.32
C THR A 664 -6.06 -19.74 17.67
N LYS A 665 -6.74 -18.64 17.98
CA LYS A 665 -8.15 -18.56 18.33
C LYS A 665 -8.82 -17.52 17.43
N ASN A 666 -10.00 -17.85 16.89
CA ASN A 666 -10.77 -16.95 16.03
C ASN A 666 -11.46 -15.79 16.76
N VAL A 667 -11.70 -15.93 18.06
CA VAL A 667 -12.32 -14.93 18.93
C VAL A 667 -11.37 -14.55 20.07
N ARG A 668 -11.70 -13.51 20.83
CA ARG A 668 -10.97 -13.13 22.04
C ARG A 668 -10.93 -14.28 23.06
N ILE A 669 -9.77 -14.53 23.66
CA ILE A 669 -9.62 -15.54 24.72
C ILE A 669 -10.46 -15.14 25.95
N CYS A 670 -11.02 -16.09 26.71
CA CYS A 670 -11.72 -15.76 27.95
C CYS A 670 -10.76 -15.69 29.15
N ASP A 671 -11.17 -14.96 30.21
CA ASP A 671 -10.37 -14.77 31.43
C ASP A 671 -9.95 -16.09 32.10
N ASP A 672 -10.84 -17.09 32.07
CA ASP A 672 -10.58 -18.41 32.62
C ASP A 672 -9.49 -19.17 31.83
N CYS A 673 -9.55 -19.16 30.50
CA CYS A 673 -8.53 -19.77 29.66
C CYS A 673 -7.20 -19.03 29.76
N HIS A 674 -7.23 -17.70 29.80
CA HIS A 674 -6.05 -16.87 30.00
C HIS A 674 -5.35 -17.20 31.33
N SER A 675 -6.11 -17.29 32.42
CA SER A 675 -5.61 -17.63 33.75
C SER A 675 -5.09 -19.06 33.84
N ALA A 676 -5.79 -20.02 33.21
CA ALA A 676 -5.34 -21.40 33.14
C ALA A 676 -4.02 -21.53 32.37
N ILE A 677 -3.94 -20.97 31.15
CA ILE A 677 -2.76 -21.10 30.28
C ILE A 677 -1.54 -20.42 30.91
N LYS A 678 -1.73 -19.30 31.60
CA LYS A 678 -0.70 -18.67 32.43
C LYS A 678 -0.08 -19.67 33.41
N LEU A 679 -0.88 -20.36 34.22
CA LEU A 679 -0.37 -21.35 35.17
C LEU A 679 0.18 -22.61 34.49
N ILE A 680 -0.37 -22.99 33.34
CA ILE A 680 0.15 -24.10 32.51
C ILE A 680 1.56 -23.79 31.99
N SER A 681 1.84 -22.54 31.59
CA SER A 681 3.18 -22.13 31.15
C SER A 681 4.22 -22.36 32.24
N ARG A 682 3.90 -21.98 33.48
CA ARG A 682 4.75 -22.22 34.67
C ARG A 682 4.90 -23.70 35.00
N LEU A 683 3.81 -24.47 34.93
CA LEU A 683 3.83 -25.91 35.22
C LEU A 683 4.67 -26.70 34.21
N SER A 684 4.61 -26.30 32.94
CA SER A 684 5.22 -27.03 31.83
C SER A 684 6.61 -26.51 31.42
N ASP A 685 7.06 -25.40 32.01
CA ASP A 685 8.33 -24.73 31.67
C ASP A 685 8.42 -24.44 30.16
N ARG A 686 7.36 -23.81 29.62
CA ARG A 686 7.17 -23.57 28.19
C ARG A 686 6.67 -22.15 27.92
N LEU A 687 7.17 -21.56 26.84
CA LEU A 687 6.53 -20.44 26.17
C LEU A 687 5.27 -20.95 25.44
N ILE A 688 4.11 -20.41 25.80
CA ILE A 688 2.85 -20.66 25.10
C ILE A 688 2.40 -19.35 24.49
N VAL A 689 2.38 -19.28 23.16
CA VAL A 689 1.90 -18.12 22.41
C VAL A 689 0.47 -18.39 21.96
N VAL A 690 -0.47 -17.57 22.39
CA VAL A 690 -1.86 -17.62 21.94
C VAL A 690 -2.19 -16.37 21.14
N ARG A 691 -2.53 -16.54 19.87
CA ARG A 691 -3.09 -15.48 19.02
C ARG A 691 -4.60 -15.49 19.16
N ASP A 692 -5.20 -14.39 19.61
CA ASP A 692 -6.65 -14.19 19.57
C ASP A 692 -7.05 -13.23 18.45
N SER A 693 -8.33 -12.81 18.41
CA SER A 693 -8.84 -11.90 17.37
C SER A 693 -8.20 -10.51 17.38
N ASN A 694 -7.55 -10.11 18.47
CA ASN A 694 -7.09 -8.75 18.71
C ASN A 694 -5.57 -8.65 18.88
N ARG A 695 -4.93 -9.66 19.49
CA ARG A 695 -3.52 -9.61 19.90
C ARG A 695 -2.91 -11.00 20.11
N PHE A 696 -1.61 -11.02 20.38
CA PHE A 696 -0.89 -12.16 20.91
C PHE A 696 -0.73 -12.04 22.42
N HIS A 697 -0.81 -13.21 23.06
CA HIS A 697 -0.54 -13.42 24.48
C HIS A 697 0.66 -14.36 24.59
N HIS A 698 1.76 -13.87 25.14
CA HIS A 698 2.96 -14.67 25.39
C HIS A 698 2.96 -15.11 26.84
N PHE A 699 2.60 -16.37 27.09
CA PHE A 699 2.58 -16.94 28.43
C PHE A 699 3.90 -17.63 28.73
N GLN A 700 4.60 -17.14 29.76
CA GLN A 700 5.87 -17.71 30.22
C GLN A 700 6.00 -17.53 31.73
N ASP A 701 6.44 -18.58 32.43
CA ASP A 701 6.68 -18.57 33.88
C ASP A 701 5.52 -18.10 34.75
N GLY A 702 4.27 -18.23 34.26
CA GLY A 702 3.10 -17.74 35.00
C GLY A 702 2.82 -16.25 34.80
N HIS A 703 3.42 -15.63 33.80
CA HIS A 703 3.14 -14.27 33.37
C HIS A 703 2.61 -14.26 31.92
N CYS A 704 1.96 -13.16 31.53
CA CYS A 704 1.54 -12.91 30.16
C CYS A 704 2.07 -11.55 29.71
N SER A 705 2.49 -11.42 28.45
CA SER A 705 2.92 -10.13 27.86
C SER A 705 1.85 -9.03 27.88
N CYS A 706 0.59 -9.37 28.17
CA CYS A 706 -0.46 -8.37 28.34
C CYS A 706 -0.51 -7.73 29.73
N CYS A 707 0.25 -8.22 30.71
CA CYS A 707 0.22 -7.75 32.10
C CYS A 707 -1.19 -7.73 32.72
N ASP A 708 -2.09 -8.61 32.28
CA ASP A 708 -3.52 -8.62 32.64
C ASP A 708 -4.29 -7.33 32.28
N TYR A 709 -3.72 -6.54 31.36
CA TYR A 709 -4.28 -5.33 30.77
C TYR A 709 -4.63 -5.60 29.30
N TRP A 710 -5.81 -6.16 29.04
CA TRP A 710 -6.24 -6.53 27.68
C TRP A 710 -7.72 -6.30 27.42
#